data_AF-A0A3D8RT76-F1
#
_entry.id   AF-A0A3D8RT76-F1
#
_cell.length_a   1.000
_cell.length_b   1.000
_cell.length_c   1.000
_cell.angle_alpha   90.00
_cell.angle_beta   90.00
_cell.angle_gamma   90.00
#
_symmetry.space_group_name_H-M   'P 1'
#
loop_
_entity.id
_entity.type
_entity.pdbx_description
1 polymer ?
#
loop_
_entity_poly.entity_id
_entity_poly.type
_entity_poly.pdbx_seq_one_letter_code
_entity_poly.pdbx_strand_id
1 'polypeptide(L)'
;MELPYRYEALTETDSIRLLRILPSKDVDAPLQVQLFDYILDGTLGQTHPYEALSYVWGEPVKTCSISVHSCKSSMQTLPITSNLHKALLRLRYSTLERVIWVDAICINQEDKQEKQQQIRLMYKIYTHANCVIVWLGEEADDSDQALEELRMTGSKKAVDFAHEEIVQETVAKLLRRDWFQRIWVLQEVAAARRVEILCGRSKIDGYAFCLAMDSLRESFKAHNELQTLQNAIGSITYLIRGAIFRPYRQTLGTISEAICPLGELVDMFRTHQASEPQDKVYALLGMSSDGMNSDDMSKPNLLPDYSVPYEELLNRLVQFVLSDKVHVETQKDREVAVIKGKGCILGSILYTEGNMASSNKQRVRVFWRDLLGHSKTPGYIHTPWILQSSAIPLQTGDLICLLQGATKPTIIRVYGDFSAILVIAASPPYIETWGVHLEWSDLLQQVNLSNRDLTLIWDREYLAEQLSQLGNHSAWVRSNDWRLGKPDTDTEDHLDEATRLWNCALILTDGGAFEIGQKKFKEGIANYEKAFQSQGWQTPKSKLELSAILHGIGNTYDTIPELLLLEDNADRRMIHRQCASAPLSWAIRGGQRAMAKLWLQLGDFNVNLRDEAEQTLLTMAAGYGHLDFVERLLQAKADVNTAAAGRNGRTALQAAAEGGHLLVIERLLQANADVNAAAAAGPDGRTALQAAAQGGHLAVTSMQQQQNIMDERHSKQQHKAAISLL
;
A
#
# COMPACT_ATOMS: atom_id res chain seq x y z
N MET A 1 -20.86 32.81 -46.54
CA MET A 1 -20.22 32.75 -45.21
C MET A 1 -20.65 31.45 -44.60
N GLU A 2 -19.72 30.51 -44.40
CA GLU A 2 -20.00 29.32 -43.59
C GLU A 2 -20.11 29.78 -42.14
N LEU A 3 -21.24 29.43 -41.50
CA LEU A 3 -21.50 29.81 -40.11
C LEU A 3 -20.87 28.76 -39.19
N PRO A 4 -20.24 29.16 -38.07
CA PRO A 4 -19.72 28.19 -37.11
C PRO A 4 -20.89 27.40 -36.50
N TYR A 5 -20.68 26.11 -36.28
CA TYR A 5 -21.67 25.26 -35.64
C TYR A 5 -21.98 25.73 -34.22
N ARG A 6 -23.26 25.76 -33.86
CA ARG A 6 -23.72 26.08 -32.50
C ARG A 6 -24.45 24.88 -31.92
N TYR A 7 -23.97 24.40 -30.78
CA TYR A 7 -24.61 23.34 -30.03
C TYR A 7 -26.00 23.77 -29.54
N GLU A 8 -26.97 22.87 -29.68
CA GLU A 8 -28.29 23.01 -29.06
C GLU A 8 -28.24 22.35 -27.67
N ALA A 9 -28.95 22.90 -26.69
CA ALA A 9 -28.98 22.33 -25.35
C ALA A 9 -29.65 20.95 -25.37
N LEU A 10 -29.06 19.98 -24.68
CA LEU A 10 -29.66 18.67 -24.50
C LEU A 10 -30.95 18.76 -23.68
N THR A 11 -31.97 18.01 -24.09
CA THR A 11 -33.35 18.17 -23.61
C THR A 11 -33.65 17.39 -22.33
N GLU A 12 -32.94 16.30 -22.07
CA GLU A 12 -33.14 15.41 -20.92
C GLU A 12 -31.80 15.06 -20.24
N THR A 13 -31.84 14.68 -18.96
CA THR A 13 -30.64 14.35 -18.16
C THR A 13 -29.86 13.14 -18.69
N ASP A 14 -30.55 12.21 -19.35
CA ASP A 14 -30.00 10.97 -19.91
C ASP A 14 -29.86 11.02 -21.44
N SER A 15 -29.99 12.22 -22.01
CA SER A 15 -29.79 12.43 -23.44
C SER A 15 -28.31 12.65 -23.78
N ILE A 16 -27.91 12.13 -24.92
CA ILE A 16 -26.59 12.31 -25.54
C ILE A 16 -26.78 12.79 -26.97
N ARG A 17 -25.70 13.27 -27.59
CA ARG A 17 -25.68 13.56 -29.02
C ARG A 17 -24.99 12.44 -29.78
N LEU A 18 -25.50 12.07 -30.95
CA LEU A 18 -24.86 11.12 -31.84
C LEU A 18 -24.47 11.78 -33.16
N LEU A 19 -23.33 11.35 -33.71
CA LEU A 19 -22.79 11.81 -34.99
C LEU A 19 -23.17 10.82 -36.08
N ARG A 20 -23.91 11.28 -37.10
CA ARG A 20 -24.15 10.53 -38.33
C ARG A 20 -23.19 11.03 -39.41
N ILE A 21 -22.30 10.16 -39.87
CA ILE A 21 -21.39 10.41 -40.98
C ILE A 21 -22.09 10.05 -42.29
N LEU A 22 -22.17 11.00 -43.22
CA LEU A 22 -22.79 10.78 -44.53
C LEU A 22 -21.82 10.06 -45.48
N PRO A 23 -22.32 9.12 -46.32
CA PRO A 23 -21.48 8.36 -47.24
C PRO A 23 -20.96 9.21 -48.41
N SER A 24 -19.82 8.82 -48.96
CA SER A 24 -19.28 9.38 -50.21
C SER A 24 -18.52 8.33 -50.99
N LYS A 25 -18.75 8.25 -52.30
CA LYS A 25 -17.96 7.38 -53.20
C LYS A 25 -16.54 7.89 -53.39
N ASP A 26 -16.34 9.20 -53.28
CA ASP A 26 -15.03 9.82 -53.30
C ASP A 26 -14.44 9.80 -51.87
N VAL A 27 -13.29 9.13 -51.73
CA VAL A 27 -12.59 8.92 -50.46
C VAL A 27 -12.06 10.23 -49.90
N ASP A 28 -11.71 11.17 -50.77
CA ASP A 28 -11.11 12.45 -50.41
C ASP A 28 -12.15 13.58 -50.30
N ALA A 29 -13.43 13.29 -50.59
CA ALA A 29 -14.50 14.27 -50.46
C ALA A 29 -14.60 14.82 -49.03
N PRO A 30 -14.94 16.10 -48.83
CA PRO A 30 -15.12 16.68 -47.50
C PRO A 30 -16.07 15.87 -46.62
N LEU A 31 -15.77 15.81 -45.31
CA LEU A 31 -16.64 15.13 -44.35
C LEU A 31 -17.92 15.93 -44.14
N GLN A 32 -19.04 15.28 -44.45
CA GLN A 32 -20.38 15.78 -44.20
C GLN A 32 -21.03 14.96 -43.10
N VAL A 33 -21.58 15.64 -42.09
CA VAL A 33 -22.13 14.99 -40.90
C VAL A 33 -23.46 15.62 -40.46
N GLN A 34 -24.22 14.87 -39.65
CA GLN A 34 -25.42 15.33 -38.95
C GLN A 34 -25.27 15.01 -37.46
N LEU A 35 -25.71 15.93 -36.60
CA LEU A 35 -25.80 15.72 -35.15
C LEU A 35 -27.27 15.64 -34.76
N PHE A 36 -27.61 14.69 -33.90
CA PHE A 36 -28.97 14.51 -33.40
C PHE A 36 -28.96 14.00 -31.97
N ASP A 37 -29.98 14.36 -31.21
CA ASP A 37 -30.12 13.96 -29.82
C ASP A 37 -30.65 12.51 -29.74
N TYR A 38 -30.19 11.79 -28.72
CA TYR A 38 -30.49 10.40 -28.49
C TYR A 38 -30.65 10.13 -27.00
N ILE A 39 -31.76 9.51 -26.60
CA ILE A 39 -32.04 9.22 -25.20
C ILE A 39 -31.47 7.83 -24.89
N LEU A 40 -30.59 7.74 -23.89
CA LEU A 40 -30.04 6.46 -23.45
C LEU A 40 -31.07 5.61 -22.68
N ASP A 41 -32.16 6.22 -22.24
CA ASP A 41 -33.25 5.55 -21.55
C ASP A 41 -34.31 5.04 -22.55
N GLY A 42 -34.37 3.71 -22.72
CA GLY A 42 -35.30 3.10 -23.66
C GLY A 42 -35.47 1.60 -23.43
N THR A 43 -36.53 1.24 -22.72
CA THR A 43 -37.27 -0.04 -22.79
C THR A 43 -36.49 -1.28 -23.29
N LEU A 44 -36.11 -2.14 -22.34
CA LEU A 44 -36.10 -3.61 -22.43
C LEU A 44 -36.27 -4.19 -23.85
N GLY A 45 -35.17 -4.37 -24.60
CA GLY A 45 -35.15 -5.41 -25.63
C GLY A 45 -34.29 -5.20 -26.89
N GLN A 46 -33.75 -4.02 -27.17
CA GLN A 46 -32.96 -3.77 -28.38
C GLN A 46 -31.62 -3.12 -28.07
N THR A 47 -30.56 -3.50 -28.80
CA THR A 47 -29.30 -2.76 -28.80
C THR A 47 -29.46 -1.40 -29.43
N HIS A 48 -28.79 -0.41 -28.84
CA HIS A 48 -28.66 0.91 -29.41
C HIS A 48 -27.71 0.82 -30.62
N PRO A 49 -28.15 1.25 -31.81
CA PRO A 49 -27.44 1.01 -33.07
C PRO A 49 -26.38 2.09 -33.36
N TYR A 50 -25.49 2.36 -32.40
CA TYR A 50 -24.34 3.24 -32.61
C TYR A 50 -23.04 2.58 -32.17
N GLU A 51 -21.93 3.06 -32.73
CA GLU A 51 -20.57 2.70 -32.31
C GLU A 51 -19.96 3.85 -31.51
N ALA A 52 -18.95 3.60 -30.69
CA ALA A 52 -18.24 4.66 -29.97
C ALA A 52 -16.77 4.70 -30.39
N LEU A 53 -16.24 5.90 -30.61
CA LEU A 53 -14.83 6.10 -30.95
C LEU A 53 -14.00 6.25 -29.67
N SER A 54 -12.88 5.54 -29.62
CA SER A 54 -11.84 5.64 -28.61
C SER A 54 -10.54 6.05 -29.31
N TYR A 55 -10.02 7.25 -29.05
CA TYR A 55 -8.88 7.79 -29.79
C TYR A 55 -8.15 8.88 -29.00
N VAL A 56 -6.91 9.19 -29.41
CA VAL A 56 -6.15 10.33 -28.87
C VAL A 56 -6.51 11.59 -29.62
N TRP A 57 -6.93 12.66 -28.93
CA TRP A 57 -7.38 13.89 -29.59
C TRP A 57 -6.33 14.48 -30.54
N GLY A 58 -5.05 14.48 -30.15
CA GLY A 58 -3.95 15.03 -30.96
C GLY A 58 -3.75 16.54 -30.74
N GLU A 59 -2.78 17.12 -31.46
CA GLU A 59 -2.38 18.53 -31.26
C GLU A 59 -3.51 19.52 -31.63
N PRO A 60 -3.95 20.40 -30.70
CA PRO A 60 -5.05 21.34 -30.94
C PRO A 60 -4.74 22.41 -31.99
N VAL A 61 -3.46 22.58 -32.36
CA VAL A 61 -3.01 23.58 -33.35
C VAL A 61 -3.33 23.15 -34.79
N LYS A 62 -3.48 21.84 -35.05
CA LYS A 62 -3.75 21.31 -36.39
C LYS A 62 -5.22 20.91 -36.51
N THR A 63 -6.06 21.87 -36.90
CA THR A 63 -7.50 21.65 -37.07
C THR A 63 -7.92 21.50 -38.53
N CYS A 64 -8.87 20.62 -38.80
CA CYS A 64 -9.58 20.47 -40.06
C CYS A 64 -11.07 20.78 -39.82
N SER A 65 -11.76 21.42 -40.76
CA SER A 65 -13.19 21.73 -40.61
C SER A 65 -14.05 20.65 -41.26
N ILE A 66 -15.13 20.25 -40.58
CA ILE A 66 -16.17 19.37 -41.14
C ILE A 66 -17.48 20.12 -41.34
N SER A 67 -18.29 19.67 -42.31
CA SER A 67 -19.58 20.28 -42.65
C SER A 67 -20.72 19.62 -41.89
N VAL A 68 -21.35 20.35 -40.98
CA VAL A 68 -22.51 19.91 -40.20
C VAL A 68 -23.80 20.37 -40.89
N HIS A 69 -24.64 19.40 -41.25
CA HIS A 69 -25.96 19.63 -41.83
C HIS A 69 -26.94 19.95 -40.70
N SER A 70 -27.37 21.21 -40.62
CA SER A 70 -28.45 21.63 -39.73
C SER A 70 -29.80 21.57 -40.46
N CYS A 71 -30.86 21.19 -39.74
CA CYS A 71 -32.24 21.24 -40.24
C CYS A 71 -32.68 22.67 -40.65
N LYS A 72 -31.95 23.71 -40.23
CA LYS A 72 -32.27 25.13 -40.49
C LYS A 72 -31.65 25.68 -41.81
N SER A 73 -31.37 24.81 -42.78
CA SER A 73 -30.99 25.12 -44.19
C SER A 73 -29.66 25.81 -44.47
N SER A 74 -28.88 26.22 -43.46
CA SER A 74 -27.50 26.70 -43.64
C SER A 74 -26.48 25.62 -43.28
N MET A 75 -25.52 25.33 -44.16
CA MET A 75 -24.38 24.45 -43.85
C MET A 75 -23.46 25.14 -42.83
N GLN A 76 -23.20 24.46 -41.72
CA GLN A 76 -22.36 24.98 -40.63
C GLN A 76 -21.03 24.25 -40.61
N THR A 77 -19.98 24.90 -40.11
CA THR A 77 -18.64 24.29 -39.99
C THR A 77 -18.24 24.08 -38.54
N LEU A 78 -17.63 22.93 -38.28
CA LEU A 78 -17.08 22.57 -36.96
C LEU A 78 -15.60 22.24 -37.11
N PRO A 79 -14.68 22.96 -36.43
CA PRO A 79 -13.27 22.60 -36.41
C PRO A 79 -13.05 21.37 -35.52
N ILE A 80 -12.27 20.42 -36.03
CA ILE A 80 -11.85 19.21 -35.30
C ILE A 80 -10.35 18.99 -35.48
N THR A 81 -9.72 18.26 -34.57
CA THR A 81 -8.30 17.88 -34.70
C THR A 81 -8.03 17.07 -35.97
N SER A 82 -6.81 17.18 -36.52
CA SER A 82 -6.39 16.41 -37.69
C SER A 82 -6.49 14.89 -37.46
N ASN A 83 -6.18 14.40 -36.25
CA ASN A 83 -6.29 12.97 -35.95
C ASN A 83 -7.75 12.49 -36.01
N LEU A 84 -8.68 13.24 -35.39
CA LEU A 84 -10.10 12.91 -35.49
C LEU A 84 -10.62 12.96 -36.93
N HIS A 85 -10.19 13.96 -37.72
CA HIS A 85 -10.58 14.07 -39.11
C HIS A 85 -10.17 12.83 -39.92
N LYS A 86 -8.93 12.37 -39.73
CA LYS A 86 -8.40 11.15 -40.37
C LYS A 86 -9.15 9.89 -39.92
N ALA A 87 -9.45 9.77 -38.62
CA ALA A 87 -10.25 8.68 -38.10
C ALA A 87 -11.65 8.65 -38.75
N LEU A 88 -12.37 9.79 -38.78
CA LEU A 88 -13.71 9.87 -39.37
C LEU A 88 -13.72 9.61 -40.87
N LEU A 89 -12.72 10.11 -41.62
CA LEU A 89 -12.56 9.77 -43.03
C LEU A 89 -12.39 8.27 -43.24
N ARG A 90 -11.59 7.61 -42.40
CA ARG A 90 -11.37 6.16 -42.46
C ARG A 90 -12.64 5.37 -42.12
N LEU A 91 -13.46 5.88 -41.21
CA LEU A 91 -14.69 5.23 -40.75
C LEU A 91 -15.89 5.49 -41.68
N ARG A 92 -15.82 6.50 -42.56
CA ARG A 92 -16.88 6.80 -43.54
C ARG A 92 -17.03 5.67 -44.55
N TYR A 93 -18.24 5.12 -44.67
CA TYR A 93 -18.55 4.18 -45.73
C TYR A 93 -18.83 4.89 -47.07
N SER A 94 -18.67 4.15 -48.16
CA SER A 94 -18.89 4.67 -49.50
C SER A 94 -20.37 4.82 -49.89
N THR A 95 -21.25 4.07 -49.23
CA THR A 95 -22.66 3.91 -49.62
C THR A 95 -23.65 4.02 -48.48
N LEU A 96 -23.25 3.70 -47.25
CA LEU A 96 -24.13 3.71 -46.07
C LEU A 96 -23.73 4.82 -45.10
N GLU A 97 -24.73 5.42 -44.45
CA GLU A 97 -24.46 6.28 -43.31
C GLU A 97 -23.94 5.45 -42.12
N ARG A 98 -23.14 6.10 -41.27
CA ARG A 98 -22.58 5.48 -40.07
C ARG A 98 -22.88 6.34 -38.86
N VAL A 99 -23.43 5.75 -37.81
CA VAL A 99 -23.76 6.45 -36.56
C VAL A 99 -22.72 6.11 -35.51
N ILE A 100 -22.03 7.13 -35.02
CA ILE A 100 -20.94 7.01 -34.06
C ILE A 100 -21.05 8.06 -32.96
N TRP A 101 -20.62 7.73 -31.75
CA TRP A 101 -20.42 8.67 -30.67
C TRP A 101 -18.94 9.04 -30.58
N VAL A 102 -18.65 10.34 -30.51
CA VAL A 102 -17.29 10.89 -30.40
C VAL A 102 -17.33 12.03 -29.40
N ASP A 103 -16.63 11.89 -28.28
CA ASP A 103 -16.58 12.87 -27.18
C ASP A 103 -16.33 14.32 -27.65
N ALA A 104 -15.33 14.53 -28.51
CA ALA A 104 -14.93 15.86 -28.97
C ALA A 104 -15.98 16.58 -29.84
N ILE A 105 -16.95 15.86 -30.40
CA ILE A 105 -18.02 16.41 -31.25
C ILE A 105 -19.40 16.29 -30.59
N CYS A 106 -19.64 15.22 -29.84
CA CYS A 106 -20.96 14.93 -29.27
C CYS A 106 -21.18 15.64 -27.94
N ILE A 107 -20.11 16.09 -27.28
CA ILE A 107 -20.16 16.89 -26.06
C ILE A 107 -19.75 18.32 -26.42
N ASN A 108 -20.55 19.30 -25.99
CA ASN A 108 -20.16 20.70 -26.04
C ASN A 108 -19.01 20.97 -25.07
N GLN A 109 -17.77 20.97 -25.57
CA GLN A 109 -16.56 21.15 -24.76
C GLN A 109 -16.45 22.52 -24.07
N GLU A 110 -17.18 23.52 -24.57
CA GLU A 110 -17.21 24.87 -24.01
C GLU A 110 -18.21 25.02 -22.85
N ASP A 111 -19.18 24.10 -22.74
CA ASP A 111 -20.16 24.07 -21.66
C ASP A 111 -19.71 23.11 -20.56
N LYS A 112 -19.22 23.68 -19.45
CA LYS A 112 -18.76 22.90 -18.30
C LYS A 112 -19.85 22.05 -17.65
N GLN A 113 -21.11 22.51 -17.65
CA GLN A 113 -22.21 21.75 -17.05
C GLN A 113 -22.58 20.57 -17.93
N GLU A 114 -22.69 20.77 -19.25
CA GLU A 114 -22.90 19.68 -20.20
C GLU A 114 -21.77 18.66 -20.10
N LYS A 115 -20.51 19.13 -20.10
CA LYS A 115 -19.33 18.25 -19.97
C LYS A 115 -19.37 17.40 -18.70
N GLN A 116 -19.63 18.00 -17.54
CA GLN A 116 -19.74 17.27 -16.27
C GLN A 116 -20.87 16.22 -16.31
N GLN A 117 -22.02 16.56 -16.89
CA GLN A 117 -23.15 15.63 -17.03
C GLN A 117 -22.83 14.48 -17.99
N GLN A 118 -22.25 14.76 -19.15
CA GLN A 118 -21.88 13.74 -20.14
C GLN A 118 -20.78 12.80 -19.62
N ILE A 119 -19.83 13.32 -18.83
CA ILE A 119 -18.80 12.49 -18.17
C ILE A 119 -19.44 11.46 -17.23
N ARG A 120 -20.47 11.84 -16.48
CA ARG A 120 -21.23 10.88 -15.63
C ARG A 120 -21.89 9.78 -16.45
N LEU A 121 -22.27 10.08 -17.69
CA LEU A 121 -22.88 9.14 -18.62
C LEU A 121 -21.86 8.31 -19.41
N MET A 122 -20.55 8.64 -19.40
CA MET A 122 -19.56 7.99 -20.27
C MET A 122 -19.60 6.46 -20.17
N TYR A 123 -19.66 5.88 -18.97
CA TYR A 123 -19.73 4.42 -18.84
C TYR A 123 -20.99 3.87 -19.53
N LYS A 124 -22.15 4.50 -19.27
CA LYS A 124 -23.44 4.17 -19.91
C LYS A 124 -23.32 4.28 -21.43
N ILE A 125 -22.69 5.33 -21.97
CA ILE A 125 -22.50 5.53 -23.42
C ILE A 125 -21.71 4.38 -24.04
N TYR A 126 -20.58 4.00 -23.46
CA TYR A 126 -19.76 2.91 -24.01
C TYR A 126 -20.39 1.52 -23.82
N THR A 127 -21.14 1.30 -22.73
CA THR A 127 -21.87 0.05 -22.48
C THR A 127 -23.01 -0.17 -23.49
N HIS A 128 -23.68 0.90 -23.91
CA HIS A 128 -24.79 0.82 -24.87
C HIS A 128 -24.32 0.81 -26.33
N ALA A 129 -23.07 1.20 -26.60
CA ALA A 129 -22.49 1.12 -27.94
C ALA A 129 -22.37 -0.34 -28.41
N ASN A 130 -22.69 -0.57 -29.69
CA ASN A 130 -22.57 -1.88 -30.33
C ASN A 130 -21.11 -2.32 -30.47
N CYS A 131 -20.20 -1.36 -30.68
CA CYS A 131 -18.76 -1.59 -30.80
C CYS A 131 -18.01 -0.35 -30.33
N VAL A 132 -16.89 -0.57 -29.64
CA VAL A 132 -15.90 0.47 -29.33
C VAL A 132 -14.75 0.34 -30.31
N ILE A 133 -14.58 1.38 -31.11
CA ILE A 133 -13.59 1.48 -32.17
C ILE A 133 -12.38 2.20 -31.60
N VAL A 134 -11.29 1.49 -31.42
CA VAL A 134 -10.02 2.04 -30.98
C VAL A 134 -9.23 2.50 -32.20
N TRP A 135 -8.92 3.79 -32.27
CA TRP A 135 -8.11 4.40 -33.32
C TRP A 135 -6.72 4.78 -32.78
N LEU A 136 -5.70 4.05 -33.21
CA LEU A 136 -4.30 4.23 -32.79
C LEU A 136 -3.53 5.27 -33.64
N GLY A 137 -4.20 5.96 -34.56
CA GLY A 137 -3.57 6.90 -35.49
C GLY A 137 -3.33 6.33 -36.89
N GLU A 138 -2.72 7.15 -37.74
CA GLU A 138 -2.29 6.75 -39.09
C GLU A 138 -1.06 5.82 -39.08
N GLU A 139 -0.74 5.31 -40.26
CA GLU A 139 0.42 4.47 -40.53
C GLU A 139 1.70 5.29 -40.33
N ALA A 140 2.47 4.92 -39.32
CA ALA A 140 3.80 5.45 -39.02
C ALA A 140 4.62 4.36 -38.32
N ASP A 141 5.94 4.35 -38.50
CA ASP A 141 6.86 3.40 -37.87
C ASP A 141 6.43 1.93 -38.07
N ASP A 142 6.00 1.57 -39.29
CA ASP A 142 5.53 0.23 -39.69
C ASP A 142 4.40 -0.34 -38.80
N SER A 143 3.61 0.55 -38.20
CA SER A 143 2.52 0.19 -37.28
C SER A 143 1.39 -0.65 -37.88
N ASP A 144 1.13 -0.51 -39.18
CA ASP A 144 0.17 -1.31 -39.94
C ASP A 144 0.64 -2.75 -40.10
N GLN A 145 1.93 -2.95 -40.38
CA GLN A 145 2.59 -4.26 -40.36
C GLN A 145 2.57 -4.84 -38.94
N ALA A 146 2.89 -4.05 -37.91
CA ALA A 146 2.84 -4.52 -36.51
C ALA A 146 1.45 -5.04 -36.11
N LEU A 147 0.38 -4.35 -36.52
CA LEU A 147 -0.98 -4.79 -36.22
C LEU A 147 -1.35 -6.09 -36.95
N GLU A 148 -0.89 -6.25 -38.19
CA GLU A 148 -1.10 -7.47 -38.98
C GLU A 148 -0.28 -8.65 -38.41
N GLU A 149 0.94 -8.41 -37.95
CA GLU A 149 1.75 -9.43 -37.26
C GLU A 149 1.13 -9.86 -35.94
N LEU A 150 0.56 -8.92 -35.17
CA LEU A 150 -0.24 -9.27 -33.99
C LEU A 150 -1.44 -10.13 -34.37
N ARG A 151 -2.13 -9.82 -35.48
CA ARG A 151 -3.26 -10.62 -35.97
C ARG A 151 -2.84 -12.04 -36.34
N MET A 152 -1.71 -12.18 -37.04
CA MET A 152 -1.15 -13.49 -37.42
C MET A 152 -0.69 -14.28 -36.19
N THR A 153 -0.07 -13.61 -35.21
CA THR A 153 0.40 -14.22 -33.96
C THR A 153 -0.76 -14.73 -33.12
N GLY A 154 -1.80 -13.92 -32.93
CA GLY A 154 -3.00 -14.33 -32.19
C GLY A 154 -3.74 -15.51 -32.82
N SER A 155 -3.56 -15.75 -34.13
CA SER A 155 -4.15 -16.90 -34.83
C SER A 155 -3.36 -18.21 -34.67
N LYS A 156 -2.05 -18.14 -34.37
CA LYS A 156 -1.17 -19.31 -34.24
C LYS A 156 -1.15 -19.78 -32.78
N LYS A 157 -1.58 -21.01 -32.51
CA LYS A 157 -1.32 -21.66 -31.20
C LYS A 157 0.17 -21.97 -31.10
N ALA A 158 0.94 -21.06 -30.48
CA ALA A 158 2.34 -21.22 -30.07
C ALA A 158 3.19 -22.10 -31.01
N VAL A 159 3.64 -21.54 -32.13
CA VAL A 159 4.76 -22.12 -32.89
C VAL A 159 5.74 -20.99 -33.20
N ASP A 160 6.93 -21.13 -32.62
CA ASP A 160 8.19 -20.46 -32.92
C ASP A 160 8.09 -19.00 -33.39
N PHE A 161 8.03 -18.08 -32.42
CA PHE A 161 8.56 -16.73 -32.61
C PHE A 161 10.10 -16.77 -32.57
N ALA A 162 10.69 -17.59 -33.45
CA ALA A 162 12.11 -17.60 -33.68
C ALA A 162 12.42 -16.43 -34.63
N HIS A 163 12.90 -15.34 -34.02
CA HIS A 163 13.98 -14.50 -34.57
C HIS A 163 13.59 -13.46 -35.61
N GLU A 164 13.01 -12.35 -35.15
CA GLU A 164 13.40 -11.03 -35.68
C GLU A 164 13.21 -10.00 -34.55
N GLU A 165 14.33 -9.59 -33.93
CA GLU A 165 14.41 -8.49 -32.95
C GLU A 165 13.67 -7.23 -33.45
N ILE A 166 13.68 -7.03 -34.78
CA ILE A 166 12.98 -5.99 -35.52
C ILE A 166 11.47 -6.01 -35.27
N VAL A 167 10.81 -7.19 -35.31
CA VAL A 167 9.34 -7.28 -35.15
C VAL A 167 8.92 -6.95 -33.71
N GLN A 168 9.74 -7.34 -32.72
CA GLN A 168 9.51 -6.97 -31.32
C GLN A 168 9.64 -5.46 -31.11
N GLU A 169 10.58 -4.81 -31.77
CA GLU A 169 10.77 -3.36 -31.71
C GLU A 169 9.58 -2.61 -32.33
N THR A 170 9.06 -3.06 -33.48
CA THR A 170 7.91 -2.42 -34.15
C THR A 170 6.63 -2.56 -33.32
N VAL A 171 6.38 -3.76 -32.77
CA VAL A 171 5.25 -3.97 -31.84
C VAL A 171 5.42 -3.11 -30.59
N ALA A 172 6.62 -3.01 -30.03
CA ALA A 172 6.88 -2.14 -28.89
C ALA A 172 6.62 -0.65 -29.20
N LYS A 173 6.97 -0.16 -30.40
CA LYS A 173 6.66 1.22 -30.84
C LYS A 173 5.16 1.46 -30.93
N LEU A 174 4.39 0.52 -31.51
CA LEU A 174 2.92 0.61 -31.55
C LEU A 174 2.32 0.68 -30.14
N LEU A 175 2.80 -0.17 -29.25
CA LEU A 175 2.33 -0.28 -27.87
C LEU A 175 2.70 0.92 -26.98
N ARG A 176 3.76 1.66 -27.34
CA ARG A 176 4.15 2.91 -26.66
C ARG A 176 3.28 4.11 -27.01
N ARG A 177 2.41 4.01 -28.04
CA ARG A 177 1.53 5.12 -28.42
C ARG A 177 0.64 5.56 -27.26
N ASP A 178 0.40 6.87 -27.19
CA ASP A 178 -0.30 7.54 -26.08
C ASP A 178 -1.64 6.91 -25.72
N TRP A 179 -2.34 6.31 -26.69
CA TRP A 179 -3.61 5.64 -26.45
C TRP A 179 -3.50 4.59 -25.32
N PHE A 180 -2.45 3.76 -25.30
CA PHE A 180 -2.26 2.73 -24.28
C PHE A 180 -1.91 3.28 -22.90
N GLN A 181 -1.60 4.56 -22.78
CA GLN A 181 -1.18 5.18 -21.53
C GLN A 181 -2.30 6.00 -20.89
N ARG A 182 -3.39 6.32 -21.60
CA ARG A 182 -4.43 7.24 -21.12
C ARG A 182 -5.40 6.57 -20.14
N ILE A 183 -5.80 7.29 -19.09
CA ILE A 183 -6.73 6.76 -18.09
C ILE A 183 -8.13 6.50 -18.67
N TRP A 184 -8.65 7.39 -19.52
CA TRP A 184 -10.01 7.28 -20.07
C TRP A 184 -10.22 6.02 -20.89
N VAL A 185 -9.18 5.54 -21.60
CA VAL A 185 -9.30 4.35 -22.45
C VAL A 185 -9.69 3.11 -21.66
N LEU A 186 -9.34 3.07 -20.36
CA LEU A 186 -9.70 1.98 -19.47
C LEU A 186 -11.21 1.85 -19.38
N GLN A 187 -11.91 2.95 -19.11
CA GLN A 187 -13.37 2.97 -19.03
C GLN A 187 -14.02 2.60 -20.36
N GLU A 188 -13.46 3.09 -21.46
CA GLU A 188 -13.96 2.88 -22.81
C GLU A 188 -13.94 1.39 -23.18
N VAL A 189 -12.81 0.70 -22.96
CA VAL A 189 -12.70 -0.74 -23.24
C VAL A 189 -13.31 -1.62 -22.14
N ALA A 190 -13.41 -1.12 -20.91
CA ALA A 190 -14.08 -1.78 -19.78
C ALA A 190 -15.60 -1.81 -19.91
N ALA A 191 -16.19 -0.86 -20.63
CA ALA A 191 -17.62 -0.80 -20.90
C ALA A 191 -17.99 -1.52 -22.21
N ALA A 192 -17.04 -1.62 -23.16
CA ALA A 192 -17.26 -2.14 -24.50
C ALA A 192 -17.84 -3.58 -24.55
N ARG A 193 -18.87 -3.85 -25.34
CA ARG A 193 -19.29 -5.25 -25.62
C ARG A 193 -18.47 -5.91 -26.73
N ARG A 194 -17.88 -5.09 -27.58
CA ARG A 194 -16.98 -5.48 -28.66
C ARG A 194 -15.95 -4.38 -28.85
N VAL A 195 -14.71 -4.77 -29.08
CA VAL A 195 -13.60 -3.85 -29.33
C VAL A 195 -12.99 -4.17 -30.69
N GLU A 196 -12.87 -3.16 -31.54
CA GLU A 196 -12.11 -3.25 -32.79
C GLU A 196 -10.95 -2.24 -32.73
N ILE A 197 -9.73 -2.69 -33.01
CA ILE A 197 -8.54 -1.85 -32.98
C ILE A 197 -8.08 -1.58 -34.40
N LEU A 198 -7.93 -0.30 -34.75
CA LEU A 198 -7.52 0.18 -36.05
C LEU A 198 -6.22 0.99 -35.92
N CYS A 199 -5.34 0.79 -36.89
CA CYS A 199 -4.14 1.58 -37.10
C CYS A 199 -3.97 1.78 -38.60
N GLY A 200 -4.19 3.01 -39.08
CA GLY A 200 -4.21 3.28 -40.51
C GLY A 200 -5.23 2.43 -41.27
N ARG A 201 -4.76 1.61 -42.21
CA ARG A 201 -5.61 0.70 -42.98
C ARG A 201 -5.82 -0.65 -42.30
N SER A 202 -4.93 -1.04 -41.41
CA SER A 202 -4.98 -2.32 -40.70
C SER A 202 -6.03 -2.31 -39.58
N LYS A 203 -6.61 -3.48 -39.33
CA LYS A 203 -7.58 -3.70 -38.25
C LYS A 203 -7.38 -5.07 -37.60
N ILE A 204 -7.63 -5.14 -36.30
CA ILE A 204 -7.62 -6.38 -35.52
C ILE A 204 -8.78 -6.39 -34.53
N ASP A 205 -9.36 -7.57 -34.31
CA ASP A 205 -10.35 -7.78 -33.26
C ASP A 205 -9.69 -7.70 -31.88
N GLY A 206 -10.35 -7.08 -30.90
CA GLY A 206 -9.79 -6.89 -29.56
C GLY A 206 -9.42 -8.21 -28.86
N TYR A 207 -10.18 -9.29 -29.08
CA TYR A 207 -9.84 -10.59 -28.49
C TYR A 207 -8.63 -11.22 -29.19
N ALA A 208 -8.53 -11.09 -30.52
CA ALA A 208 -7.35 -11.53 -31.27
C ALA A 208 -6.08 -10.79 -30.83
N PHE A 209 -6.20 -9.48 -30.56
CA PHE A 209 -5.12 -8.69 -29.96
C PHE A 209 -4.71 -9.24 -28.58
N CYS A 210 -5.67 -9.59 -27.72
CA CYS A 210 -5.37 -10.18 -26.41
C CYS A 210 -4.61 -11.50 -26.50
N LEU A 211 -4.99 -12.38 -27.45
CA LEU A 211 -4.29 -13.66 -27.69
C LEU A 211 -2.84 -13.45 -28.18
N ALA A 212 -2.64 -12.43 -29.02
CA ALA A 212 -1.31 -12.06 -29.49
C ALA A 212 -0.44 -11.59 -28.31
N MET A 213 -0.99 -10.75 -27.43
CA MET A 213 -0.28 -10.25 -26.25
C MET A 213 0.09 -11.35 -25.25
N ASP A 214 -0.77 -12.36 -25.06
CA ASP A 214 -0.46 -13.53 -24.23
C ASP A 214 0.75 -14.30 -24.78
N SER A 215 0.81 -14.47 -26.10
CA SER A 215 1.90 -15.18 -26.79
C SER A 215 3.23 -14.44 -26.68
N LEU A 216 3.19 -13.11 -26.63
CA LEU A 216 4.37 -12.25 -26.52
C LEU A 216 4.84 -12.03 -25.07
N ARG A 217 4.12 -12.55 -24.07
CA ARG A 217 4.36 -12.24 -22.65
C ARG A 217 5.76 -12.65 -22.19
N GLU A 218 6.23 -13.83 -22.57
CA GLU A 218 7.53 -14.35 -22.14
C GLU A 218 8.70 -13.67 -22.87
N SER A 219 8.53 -13.27 -24.14
CA SER A 219 9.56 -12.51 -24.86
C SER A 219 9.76 -11.10 -24.29
N PHE A 220 8.70 -10.46 -23.80
CA PHE A 220 8.82 -9.15 -23.16
C PHE A 220 9.48 -9.21 -21.78
N LYS A 221 9.34 -10.31 -21.03
CA LYS A 221 10.03 -10.49 -19.73
C LYS A 221 11.55 -10.57 -19.84
N ALA A 222 12.08 -11.00 -21.01
CA ALA A 222 13.52 -11.08 -21.23
C ALA A 222 14.18 -9.70 -21.39
N HIS A 223 13.39 -8.63 -21.59
CA HIS A 223 13.87 -7.27 -21.84
C HIS A 223 13.35 -6.32 -20.75
N ASN A 224 14.22 -5.89 -19.83
CA ASN A 224 13.86 -5.06 -18.66
C ASN A 224 13.12 -3.76 -19.02
N GLU A 225 13.40 -3.13 -20.18
CA GLU A 225 12.74 -1.89 -20.60
C GLU A 225 11.23 -2.05 -20.94
N LEU A 226 10.76 -3.27 -21.17
CA LEU A 226 9.38 -3.56 -21.58
C LEU A 226 8.45 -3.92 -20.41
N GLN A 227 8.95 -4.01 -19.19
CA GLN A 227 8.17 -4.46 -18.04
C GLN A 227 7.10 -3.44 -17.59
N THR A 228 7.44 -2.15 -17.57
CA THR A 228 6.47 -1.07 -17.28
C THR A 228 5.37 -1.00 -18.33
N LEU A 229 5.76 -1.15 -19.60
CA LEU A 229 4.86 -1.19 -20.73
C LEU A 229 3.94 -2.43 -20.66
N GLN A 230 4.49 -3.57 -20.25
CA GLN A 230 3.75 -4.82 -20.05
C GLN A 230 2.67 -4.71 -18.97
N ASN A 231 2.90 -3.94 -17.90
CA ASN A 231 1.89 -3.75 -16.85
C ASN A 231 0.71 -2.89 -17.33
N ALA A 232 0.99 -1.78 -18.02
CA ALA A 232 -0.06 -0.93 -18.61
C ALA A 232 -0.90 -1.72 -19.62
N ILE A 233 -0.24 -2.45 -20.53
CA ILE A 233 -0.92 -3.22 -21.57
C ILE A 233 -1.60 -4.47 -21.01
N GLY A 234 -0.99 -5.13 -20.03
CA GLY A 234 -1.61 -6.24 -19.30
C GLY A 234 -2.96 -5.83 -18.71
N SER A 235 -3.04 -4.60 -18.20
CA SER A 235 -4.26 -4.05 -17.62
C SER A 235 -5.31 -3.75 -18.70
N ILE A 236 -4.92 -3.17 -19.85
CA ILE A 236 -5.83 -2.93 -20.99
C ILE A 236 -6.32 -4.23 -21.62
N THR A 237 -5.42 -5.19 -21.88
CA THR A 237 -5.77 -6.49 -22.47
C THR A 237 -6.73 -7.28 -21.58
N TYR A 238 -6.61 -7.16 -20.25
CA TYR A 238 -7.59 -7.70 -19.32
C TYR A 238 -8.99 -7.11 -19.55
N LEU A 239 -9.10 -5.79 -19.65
CA LEU A 239 -10.38 -5.11 -19.85
C LEU A 239 -11.01 -5.44 -21.21
N ILE A 240 -10.20 -5.47 -22.27
CA ILE A 240 -10.62 -5.85 -23.63
C ILE A 240 -11.11 -7.29 -23.66
N ARG A 241 -10.39 -8.22 -23.01
CA ARG A 241 -10.78 -9.64 -22.96
C ARG A 241 -12.15 -9.86 -22.32
N GLY A 242 -12.51 -9.04 -21.33
CA GLY A 242 -13.82 -9.08 -20.69
C GLY A 242 -14.98 -8.71 -21.60
N ALA A 243 -14.75 -7.95 -22.67
CA ALA A 243 -15.79 -7.40 -23.55
C ALA A 243 -16.76 -8.45 -24.08
N ILE A 244 -16.23 -9.58 -24.57
CA ILE A 244 -17.02 -10.64 -25.21
C ILE A 244 -17.94 -11.42 -24.25
N PHE A 245 -17.74 -11.30 -22.94
CA PHE A 245 -18.53 -11.98 -21.91
C PHE A 245 -19.67 -11.11 -21.35
N ARG A 246 -19.75 -9.84 -21.76
CA ARG A 246 -20.75 -8.88 -21.26
C ARG A 246 -22.13 -9.16 -21.88
N PRO A 247 -23.21 -9.27 -21.07
CA PRO A 247 -24.55 -9.57 -21.58
C PRO A 247 -25.14 -8.45 -22.45
N TYR A 248 -25.95 -8.86 -23.43
CA TYR A 248 -26.63 -7.96 -24.38
C TYR A 248 -27.86 -7.26 -23.78
N ARG A 249 -28.48 -7.86 -22.75
CA ARG A 249 -29.65 -7.33 -22.04
C ARG A 249 -29.27 -7.11 -20.58
N GLN A 250 -29.32 -5.86 -20.13
CA GLN A 250 -29.19 -5.50 -18.72
C GLN A 250 -30.49 -4.84 -18.27
N THR A 251 -30.99 -5.24 -17.11
CA THR A 251 -31.98 -4.48 -16.35
C THR A 251 -31.29 -3.32 -15.66
N LEU A 252 -31.83 -2.10 -15.83
CA LEU A 252 -31.40 -0.90 -15.13
C LEU A 252 -31.32 -1.15 -13.61
N GLY A 253 -30.25 -0.67 -12.97
CA GLY A 253 -30.19 -0.52 -11.51
C GLY A 253 -29.30 -1.51 -10.76
N THR A 254 -28.79 -2.56 -11.41
CA THR A 254 -27.69 -3.36 -10.85
C THR A 254 -26.44 -3.09 -11.64
N ILE A 255 -25.42 -2.52 -11.00
CA ILE A 255 -24.04 -2.45 -11.49
C ILE A 255 -23.47 -3.89 -11.54
N SER A 256 -24.11 -4.77 -12.31
CA SER A 256 -23.78 -6.19 -12.42
C SER A 256 -22.50 -6.43 -13.24
N GLU A 257 -21.87 -5.36 -13.75
CA GLU A 257 -20.64 -5.37 -14.56
C GLU A 257 -19.48 -4.61 -13.94
N ALA A 258 -19.61 -4.14 -12.69
CA ALA A 258 -18.48 -3.53 -12.03
C ALA A 258 -17.30 -4.50 -11.92
N ILE A 259 -16.10 -3.99 -12.20
CA ILE A 259 -14.91 -4.82 -12.30
C ILE A 259 -14.40 -5.21 -10.93
N CYS A 260 -14.21 -4.21 -10.08
CA CYS A 260 -13.77 -4.33 -8.71
C CYS A 260 -14.04 -3.00 -7.98
N PRO A 261 -13.80 -2.92 -6.66
CA PRO A 261 -13.94 -1.67 -5.91
C PRO A 261 -13.00 -0.56 -6.38
N LEU A 262 -13.37 0.69 -6.13
CA LEU A 262 -12.62 1.87 -6.54
C LEU A 262 -11.20 1.87 -5.98
N GLY A 263 -11.02 1.45 -4.73
CA GLY A 263 -9.69 1.35 -4.11
C GLY A 263 -8.73 0.46 -4.90
N GLU A 264 -9.21 -0.69 -5.40
CA GLU A 264 -8.39 -1.58 -6.24
C GLU A 264 -8.14 -0.98 -7.63
N LEU A 265 -9.16 -0.37 -8.25
CA LEU A 265 -9.02 0.26 -9.57
C LEU A 265 -7.93 1.34 -9.55
N VAL A 266 -7.94 2.20 -8.53
CA VAL A 266 -6.98 3.32 -8.42
C VAL A 266 -5.54 2.80 -8.29
N ASP A 267 -5.33 1.67 -7.62
CA ASP A 267 -4.02 1.04 -7.49
C ASP A 267 -3.59 0.27 -8.75
N MET A 268 -4.51 -0.49 -9.36
CA MET A 268 -4.27 -1.23 -10.59
C MET A 268 -3.83 -0.31 -11.73
N PHE A 269 -4.48 0.85 -11.85
CA PHE A 269 -4.35 1.72 -13.02
C PHE A 269 -3.54 2.99 -12.76
N ARG A 270 -2.84 3.10 -11.62
CA ARG A 270 -2.08 4.31 -11.23
C ARG A 270 -1.04 4.80 -12.25
N THR A 271 -0.51 3.92 -13.10
CA THR A 271 0.52 4.27 -14.11
C THR A 271 -0.07 4.94 -15.35
N HIS A 272 -1.40 4.99 -15.49
CA HIS A 272 -2.03 5.63 -16.62
C HIS A 272 -2.05 7.15 -16.44
N GLN A 273 -1.74 7.84 -17.53
CA GLN A 273 -1.67 9.28 -17.63
C GLN A 273 -3.06 9.89 -17.81
N ALA A 274 -3.20 11.09 -17.28
CA ALA A 274 -4.41 11.88 -17.40
C ALA A 274 -4.04 13.29 -17.86
N SER A 275 -4.91 13.91 -18.65
CA SER A 275 -4.74 15.31 -19.04
C SER A 275 -5.03 16.24 -17.86
N GLU A 276 -6.07 15.93 -17.08
CA GLU A 276 -6.40 16.58 -15.81
C GLU A 276 -6.24 15.55 -14.68
N PRO A 277 -5.56 15.86 -13.56
CA PRO A 277 -5.37 14.91 -12.46
C PRO A 277 -6.66 14.26 -11.94
N GLN A 278 -7.77 15.01 -11.95
CA GLN A 278 -9.10 14.53 -11.53
C GLN A 278 -9.59 13.33 -12.36
N ASP A 279 -9.19 13.22 -13.62
CA ASP A 279 -9.59 12.13 -14.51
C ASP A 279 -9.08 10.78 -14.00
N LYS A 280 -7.98 10.76 -13.20
CA LYS A 280 -7.49 9.54 -12.55
C LYS A 280 -8.45 8.95 -11.52
N VAL A 281 -9.47 9.71 -11.12
CA VAL A 281 -10.56 9.25 -10.26
C VAL A 281 -11.84 9.08 -11.07
N TYR A 282 -12.23 10.11 -11.85
CA TYR A 282 -13.50 10.11 -12.56
C TYR A 282 -13.61 9.02 -13.62
N ALA A 283 -12.52 8.70 -14.33
CA ALA A 283 -12.52 7.62 -15.33
C ALA A 283 -12.72 6.23 -14.70
N LEU A 284 -12.29 6.04 -13.45
CA LEU A 284 -12.41 4.76 -12.75
C LEU A 284 -13.76 4.62 -12.02
N LEU A 285 -14.41 5.74 -11.71
CA LEU A 285 -15.67 5.78 -10.97
C LEU A 285 -16.77 4.96 -11.66
N GLY A 286 -16.90 5.10 -12.98
CA GLY A 286 -17.90 4.38 -13.77
C GLY A 286 -17.68 2.85 -13.83
N MET A 287 -16.47 2.39 -13.54
CA MET A 287 -16.09 0.96 -13.54
C MET A 287 -16.18 0.31 -12.15
N SER A 288 -16.39 1.12 -11.11
CA SER A 288 -16.34 0.68 -9.71
C SER A 288 -17.57 -0.12 -9.30
N SER A 289 -17.34 -1.12 -8.45
CA SER A 289 -18.42 -1.89 -7.77
C SER A 289 -18.98 -1.21 -6.52
N ASP A 290 -18.27 -0.21 -6.01
CA ASP A 290 -18.76 0.54 -4.86
C ASP A 290 -19.99 1.34 -5.29
N GLY A 291 -21.13 1.10 -4.64
CA GLY A 291 -22.39 1.76 -4.99
C GLY A 291 -22.25 3.28 -4.93
N MET A 292 -22.46 3.95 -6.07
CA MET A 292 -22.54 5.41 -6.18
C MET A 292 -23.96 5.87 -5.84
N ASN A 293 -24.43 5.58 -4.62
CA ASN A 293 -25.69 6.14 -4.19
C ASN A 293 -25.45 7.61 -3.85
N SER A 294 -25.79 8.51 -4.78
CA SER A 294 -25.81 9.97 -4.59
C SER A 294 -26.64 10.40 -3.37
N ASP A 295 -27.50 9.51 -2.88
CA ASP A 295 -28.43 9.75 -1.78
C ASP A 295 -27.87 9.30 -0.42
N ASP A 296 -26.75 8.58 -0.39
CA ASP A 296 -26.05 8.22 0.85
C ASP A 296 -25.14 9.38 1.27
N MET A 297 -25.74 10.35 1.97
CA MET A 297 -25.05 11.52 2.52
C MET A 297 -23.94 11.16 3.54
N SER A 298 -23.79 9.88 3.91
CA SER A 298 -22.72 9.42 4.80
C SER A 298 -21.37 9.24 4.10
N LYS A 299 -21.34 9.16 2.76
CA LYS A 299 -20.11 8.98 1.99
C LYS A 299 -19.65 10.27 1.29
N PRO A 300 -18.33 10.47 1.12
CA PRO A 300 -17.80 11.62 0.37
C PRO A 300 -18.30 11.61 -1.07
N ASN A 301 -18.73 12.78 -1.56
CA ASN A 301 -19.16 12.93 -2.95
C ASN A 301 -17.97 12.92 -3.90
N LEU A 302 -17.87 11.87 -4.73
CA LEU A 302 -16.86 11.68 -5.77
C LEU A 302 -17.38 11.96 -7.19
N LEU A 303 -18.59 12.52 -7.33
CA LEU A 303 -19.15 12.82 -8.63
C LEU A 303 -18.28 13.84 -9.39
N PRO A 304 -18.19 13.74 -10.73
CA PRO A 304 -17.45 14.67 -11.56
C PRO A 304 -17.81 16.13 -11.29
N ASP A 305 -16.83 16.87 -10.78
CA ASP A 305 -16.83 18.32 -10.62
C ASP A 305 -15.40 18.86 -10.77
N TYR A 306 -15.13 19.50 -11.91
CA TYR A 306 -13.82 20.10 -12.22
C TYR A 306 -13.61 21.47 -11.56
N SER A 307 -14.58 21.98 -10.80
CA SER A 307 -14.37 23.18 -9.97
C SER A 307 -13.64 22.86 -8.65
N VAL A 308 -13.65 21.58 -8.25
CA VAL A 308 -12.98 21.10 -7.04
C VAL A 308 -11.48 20.91 -7.33
N PRO A 309 -10.57 21.50 -6.53
CA PRO A 309 -9.15 21.23 -6.62
C PRO A 309 -8.84 19.75 -6.43
N TYR A 310 -7.81 19.26 -7.10
CA TYR A 310 -7.46 17.83 -7.04
C TYR A 310 -7.08 17.37 -5.62
N GLU A 311 -6.42 18.22 -4.82
CA GLU A 311 -6.09 17.88 -3.42
C GLU A 311 -7.33 17.52 -2.58
N GLU A 312 -8.41 18.26 -2.76
CA GLU A 312 -9.68 18.06 -2.07
C GLU A 312 -10.38 16.79 -2.59
N LEU A 313 -10.33 16.54 -3.89
CA LEU A 313 -10.81 15.29 -4.48
C LEU A 313 -10.03 14.07 -3.96
N LEU A 314 -8.71 14.18 -3.82
CA LEU A 314 -7.85 13.13 -3.29
C LEU A 314 -8.18 12.82 -1.82
N ASN A 315 -8.41 13.84 -1.00
CA ASN A 315 -8.87 13.67 0.37
C ASN A 315 -10.22 12.92 0.42
N ARG A 316 -11.20 13.33 -0.39
CA ARG A 316 -12.50 12.64 -0.50
C ARG A 316 -12.35 11.19 -0.95
N LEU A 317 -11.44 10.92 -1.88
CA LEU A 317 -11.15 9.56 -2.35
C LEU A 317 -10.60 8.69 -1.22
N VAL A 318 -9.63 9.19 -0.46
CA VAL A 318 -9.05 8.46 0.68
C VAL A 318 -10.12 8.17 1.73
N GLN A 319 -10.96 9.15 2.06
CA GLN A 319 -12.07 8.97 3.00
C GLN A 319 -13.10 7.95 2.49
N PHE A 320 -13.41 7.96 1.19
CA PHE A 320 -14.34 7.03 0.58
C PHE A 320 -13.82 5.58 0.58
N VAL A 321 -12.53 5.40 0.30
CA VAL A 321 -11.90 4.08 0.14
C VAL A 321 -11.51 3.48 1.49
N LEU A 322 -11.09 4.31 2.45
CA LEU A 322 -10.67 3.90 3.78
C LEU A 322 -11.75 4.18 4.83
N SER A 323 -11.81 5.42 5.31
CA SER A 323 -12.59 5.82 6.49
C SER A 323 -12.54 7.34 6.68
N ASP A 324 -13.54 7.92 7.34
CA ASP A 324 -13.54 9.32 7.81
C ASP A 324 -12.66 9.53 9.06
N LYS A 325 -12.22 8.45 9.70
CA LYS A 325 -11.38 8.47 10.92
C LYS A 325 -9.89 8.66 10.65
N VAL A 326 -9.45 8.65 9.39
CA VAL A 326 -8.06 8.92 9.04
C VAL A 326 -7.88 10.39 8.71
N HIS A 327 -6.77 10.97 9.16
CA HIS A 327 -6.36 12.30 8.77
C HIS A 327 -5.54 12.23 7.48
N VAL A 328 -5.83 13.12 6.53
CA VAL A 328 -5.17 13.14 5.23
C VAL A 328 -4.55 14.51 5.03
N GLU A 329 -3.25 14.54 4.79
CA GLU A 329 -2.51 15.72 4.38
C GLU A 329 -2.18 15.57 2.89
N THR A 330 -2.56 16.58 2.10
CA THR A 330 -2.35 16.63 0.64
C THR A 330 -1.59 17.89 0.26
N GLN A 331 -0.84 17.84 -0.82
CA GLN A 331 -0.12 19.00 -1.35
C GLN A 331 -0.74 19.47 -2.67
N LYS A 332 -0.76 20.78 -2.87
CA LYS A 332 -1.24 21.39 -4.11
C LYS A 332 -0.42 20.93 -5.31
N ASP A 333 -1.09 20.62 -6.40
CA ASP A 333 -0.50 20.24 -7.70
C ASP A 333 0.37 18.96 -7.65
N ARG A 334 0.17 18.09 -6.66
CA ARG A 334 0.88 16.79 -6.51
C ARG A 334 -0.08 15.65 -6.26
N GLU A 335 0.25 14.46 -6.79
CA GLU A 335 -0.54 13.24 -6.57
C GLU A 335 -0.05 12.41 -5.38
N VAL A 336 0.11 13.08 -4.24
CA VAL A 336 0.63 12.50 -3.02
C VAL A 336 -0.29 12.82 -1.84
N ALA A 337 -0.59 11.80 -1.04
CA ALA A 337 -1.30 11.93 0.22
C ALA A 337 -0.50 11.29 1.36
N VAL A 338 -0.38 12.00 2.48
CA VAL A 338 0.12 11.46 3.75
C VAL A 338 -1.09 11.14 4.62
N ILE A 339 -1.29 9.87 4.91
CA ILE A 339 -2.43 9.33 5.64
C ILE A 339 -1.98 8.99 7.05
N LYS A 340 -2.56 9.67 8.04
CA LYS A 340 -2.29 9.47 9.46
C LYS A 340 -3.52 8.90 10.14
N GLY A 341 -3.37 7.82 10.89
CA GLY A 341 -4.49 7.26 11.63
C GLY A 341 -4.11 6.06 12.48
N LYS A 342 -5.02 5.62 13.33
CA LYS A 342 -4.83 4.42 14.13
C LYS A 342 -5.09 3.17 13.27
N GLY A 343 -4.34 2.11 13.51
CA GLY A 343 -4.56 0.83 12.84
C GLY A 343 -3.79 -0.32 13.49
N CYS A 344 -3.97 -1.53 12.94
CA CYS A 344 -3.27 -2.72 13.40
C CYS A 344 -2.62 -3.48 12.23
N ILE A 345 -1.49 -4.12 12.48
CA ILE A 345 -0.89 -5.05 11.52
C ILE A 345 -1.54 -6.42 11.68
N LEU A 346 -2.12 -6.92 10.59
CA LEU A 346 -2.82 -8.20 10.51
C LEU A 346 -1.89 -9.35 10.12
N GLY A 347 -0.79 -9.06 9.41
CA GLY A 347 0.07 -10.10 8.87
C GLY A 347 1.07 -9.59 7.83
N SER A 348 1.67 -10.53 7.11
CA SER A 348 2.66 -10.25 6.06
C SER A 348 2.57 -11.23 4.88
N ILE A 349 3.02 -10.77 3.72
CA ILE A 349 3.14 -11.58 2.50
C ILE A 349 4.41 -12.42 2.57
N LEU A 350 4.28 -13.74 2.40
CA LEU A 350 5.40 -14.68 2.43
C LEU A 350 6.08 -14.81 1.08
N TYR A 351 5.29 -15.00 0.03
CA TYR A 351 5.78 -15.04 -1.36
C TYR A 351 4.60 -14.90 -2.33
N THR A 352 4.93 -14.53 -3.56
CA THR A 352 3.98 -14.41 -4.66
C THR A 352 4.06 -15.66 -5.55
N GLU A 353 2.92 -16.30 -5.81
CA GLU A 353 2.84 -17.52 -6.64
C GLU A 353 2.76 -17.19 -8.15
N GLY A 354 2.63 -15.91 -8.50
CA GLY A 354 2.65 -15.39 -9.87
C GLY A 354 1.31 -14.81 -10.36
N ASN A 355 1.38 -14.11 -11.49
CA ASN A 355 0.25 -13.41 -12.11
C ASN A 355 -0.55 -14.34 -13.03
N MET A 356 -1.83 -14.54 -12.71
CA MET A 356 -2.84 -15.19 -13.54
C MET A 356 -3.27 -14.25 -14.68
N ALA A 357 -2.44 -14.20 -15.73
CA ALA A 357 -2.53 -13.24 -16.85
C ALA A 357 -3.94 -13.05 -17.41
N SER A 358 -4.69 -14.14 -17.63
CA SER A 358 -6.03 -14.09 -18.23
C SER A 358 -7.07 -13.37 -17.36
N SER A 359 -6.81 -13.19 -16.07
CA SER A 359 -7.74 -12.62 -15.10
C SER A 359 -7.24 -11.35 -14.42
N ASN A 360 -6.03 -10.88 -14.79
CA ASN A 360 -5.31 -9.79 -14.12
C ASN A 360 -5.27 -9.90 -12.58
N LYS A 361 -5.21 -11.13 -12.09
CA LYS A 361 -5.11 -11.44 -10.66
C LYS A 361 -3.74 -12.00 -10.34
N GLN A 362 -3.28 -11.76 -9.13
CA GLN A 362 -2.08 -12.35 -8.55
C GLN A 362 -2.46 -13.18 -7.33
N ARG A 363 -1.78 -14.31 -7.15
CA ARG A 363 -1.95 -15.14 -5.97
C ARG A 363 -0.79 -14.93 -5.02
N VAL A 364 -1.09 -14.57 -3.78
CA VAL A 364 -0.10 -14.34 -2.72
C VAL A 364 -0.36 -15.27 -1.55
N ARG A 365 0.71 -15.71 -0.89
CA ARG A 365 0.62 -16.47 0.37
C ARG A 365 0.80 -15.52 1.53
N VAL A 366 -0.14 -15.55 2.45
CA VAL A 366 -0.16 -14.66 3.60
C VAL A 366 0.09 -15.44 4.87
N PHE A 367 0.86 -14.83 5.77
CA PHE A 367 0.92 -15.16 7.18
C PHE A 367 0.02 -14.20 7.95
N TRP A 368 -1.01 -14.71 8.61
CA TRP A 368 -1.90 -13.92 9.48
C TRP A 368 -1.48 -14.07 10.94
N ARG A 369 -1.41 -12.97 11.66
CA ARG A 369 -1.07 -12.92 13.08
C ARG A 369 -2.34 -12.96 13.93
N ASP A 370 -2.41 -13.89 14.87
CA ASP A 370 -3.37 -13.97 16.00
C ASP A 370 -4.87 -13.83 15.68
N LEU A 371 -5.27 -13.83 14.40
CA LEU A 371 -6.65 -13.68 13.92
C LEU A 371 -7.56 -14.90 14.18
N LEU A 372 -6.99 -16.06 14.55
CA LEU A 372 -7.73 -17.33 14.64
C LEU A 372 -7.68 -18.01 16.01
N GLY A 373 -7.30 -17.29 17.08
CA GLY A 373 -7.44 -17.74 18.48
C GLY A 373 -6.84 -19.13 18.76
N HIS A 374 -5.58 -19.17 19.21
CA HIS A 374 -4.88 -20.32 19.81
C HIS A 374 -5.54 -21.73 19.68
N SER A 375 -4.98 -22.57 18.81
CA SER A 375 -4.89 -24.00 19.12
C SER A 375 -3.42 -24.41 19.19
N LYS A 376 -3.10 -25.26 20.17
CA LYS A 376 -1.77 -25.68 20.64
C LYS A 376 -1.02 -26.58 19.65
N THR A 377 -0.98 -26.23 18.38
CA THR A 377 -0.10 -26.84 17.38
C THR A 377 0.54 -25.74 16.53
N PRO A 378 1.87 -25.70 16.37
CA PRO A 378 2.54 -24.77 15.47
C PRO A 378 2.28 -25.21 14.03
N GLY A 379 1.08 -24.90 13.54
CA GLY A 379 0.70 -25.06 12.15
C GLY A 379 0.46 -23.68 11.56
N TYR A 380 1.45 -23.17 10.83
CA TYR A 380 1.34 -21.92 10.09
C TYR A 380 0.19 -22.04 9.07
N ILE A 381 -0.93 -21.36 9.31
CA ILE A 381 -2.05 -21.35 8.36
C ILE A 381 -1.69 -20.38 7.23
N HIS A 382 -1.09 -20.91 6.17
CA HIS A 382 -0.77 -20.15 4.96
C HIS A 382 -1.97 -20.11 4.01
N THR A 383 -2.80 -19.07 4.14
CA THR A 383 -3.96 -18.94 3.24
C THR A 383 -3.52 -18.35 1.90
N PRO A 384 -3.94 -18.93 0.77
CA PRO A 384 -3.82 -18.26 -0.51
C PRO A 384 -4.80 -17.07 -0.55
N TRP A 385 -4.29 -15.90 -0.92
CA TRP A 385 -5.10 -14.72 -1.17
C TRP A 385 -4.98 -14.35 -2.65
N ILE A 386 -6.13 -14.23 -3.31
CA ILE A 386 -6.20 -13.79 -4.71
C ILE A 386 -6.52 -12.31 -4.70
N LEU A 387 -5.58 -11.52 -5.22
CA LEU A 387 -5.68 -10.07 -5.34
C LEU A 387 -5.71 -9.67 -6.81
N GLN A 388 -6.19 -8.47 -7.11
CA GLN A 388 -5.89 -7.86 -8.40
C GLN A 388 -4.38 -7.60 -8.53
N SER A 389 -3.84 -7.69 -9.75
CA SER A 389 -2.46 -7.31 -10.00
C SER A 389 -2.30 -5.82 -9.71
N SER A 390 -1.46 -5.49 -8.74
CA SER A 390 -1.10 -4.09 -8.46
C SER A 390 -0.07 -3.62 -9.48
N ALA A 391 -0.12 -2.34 -9.84
CA ALA A 391 0.93 -1.71 -10.65
C ALA A 391 2.30 -1.75 -9.96
N ILE A 392 2.33 -1.77 -8.62
CA ILE A 392 3.56 -2.05 -7.86
C ILE A 392 3.60 -3.55 -7.52
N PRO A 393 4.64 -4.28 -7.94
CA PRO A 393 4.77 -5.69 -7.59
C PRO A 393 4.83 -5.91 -6.08
N LEU A 394 3.94 -6.78 -5.59
CA LEU A 394 3.98 -7.27 -4.22
C LEU A 394 5.17 -8.20 -4.04
N GLN A 395 5.79 -8.16 -2.87
CA GLN A 395 7.02 -8.87 -2.53
C GLN A 395 6.88 -9.55 -1.17
N THR A 396 7.79 -10.51 -0.93
CA THR A 396 7.97 -11.10 0.39
C THR A 396 8.30 -10.02 1.42
N GLY A 397 7.59 -10.03 2.54
CA GLY A 397 7.76 -9.08 3.65
C GLY A 397 6.83 -7.86 3.60
N ASP A 398 6.06 -7.68 2.53
CA ASP A 398 5.02 -6.65 2.50
C ASP A 398 3.99 -6.89 3.61
N LEU A 399 3.60 -5.83 4.30
CA LEU A 399 2.78 -5.90 5.50
C LEU A 399 1.32 -5.62 5.17
N ILE A 400 0.43 -6.29 5.88
CA ILE A 400 -1.01 -6.12 5.75
C ILE A 400 -1.50 -5.44 7.01
N CYS A 401 -2.10 -4.27 6.88
CA CYS A 401 -2.67 -3.52 7.99
C CYS A 401 -4.14 -3.21 7.78
N LEU A 402 -4.82 -2.87 8.87
CA LEU A 402 -6.18 -2.40 8.86
C LEU A 402 -6.23 -1.08 9.62
N LEU A 403 -6.68 -0.03 8.94
CA LEU A 403 -6.88 1.30 9.53
C LEU A 403 -8.22 1.38 10.23
N GLN A 404 -8.31 2.21 11.27
CA GLN A 404 -9.50 2.35 12.09
C GLN A 404 -10.68 2.85 11.25
N GLY A 405 -11.78 2.10 11.29
CA GLY A 405 -12.99 2.38 10.51
C GLY A 405 -12.94 1.87 9.07
N ALA A 406 -11.78 1.43 8.57
CA ALA A 406 -11.70 0.79 7.27
C ALA A 406 -12.27 -0.64 7.32
N THR A 407 -12.99 -1.02 6.27
CA THR A 407 -13.55 -2.38 6.13
C THR A 407 -12.63 -3.31 5.34
N LYS A 408 -11.72 -2.74 4.56
CA LYS A 408 -10.79 -3.46 3.67
C LYS A 408 -9.36 -3.28 4.16
N PRO A 409 -8.51 -4.33 4.09
CA PRO A 409 -7.11 -4.23 4.47
C PRO A 409 -6.29 -3.38 3.48
N THR A 410 -5.27 -2.71 3.99
CA THR A 410 -4.27 -1.93 3.24
C THR A 410 -2.96 -2.72 3.21
N ILE A 411 -2.28 -2.76 2.07
CA ILE A 411 -0.97 -3.40 1.92
C ILE A 411 0.10 -2.32 1.85
N ILE A 412 1.10 -2.42 2.73
CA ILE A 412 2.15 -1.41 2.90
C ILE A 412 3.54 -2.04 2.82
N ARG A 413 4.52 -1.22 2.45
CA ARG A 413 5.94 -1.57 2.50
C ARG A 413 6.72 -0.52 3.28
N VAL A 414 7.62 -0.98 4.15
CA VAL A 414 8.47 -0.12 4.96
C VAL A 414 9.75 0.22 4.18
N TYR A 415 10.00 1.50 3.97
CA TYR A 415 11.19 2.05 3.33
C TYR A 415 11.94 2.92 4.34
N GLY A 416 13.10 2.45 4.82
CA GLY A 416 13.87 3.23 5.78
C GLY A 416 13.13 3.42 7.10
N ASP A 417 12.69 4.65 7.34
CA ASP A 417 11.91 5.14 8.48
C ASP A 417 10.48 5.58 8.09
N PHE A 418 9.97 5.23 6.91
CA PHE A 418 8.56 5.47 6.55
C PHE A 418 7.88 4.24 5.95
N SER A 419 6.55 4.29 5.85
CA SER A 419 5.74 3.23 5.24
C SER A 419 4.98 3.77 4.05
N ALA A 420 5.06 3.10 2.90
CA ALA A 420 4.35 3.46 1.69
C ALA A 420 3.18 2.49 1.43
N ILE A 421 2.07 3.02 0.92
CA ILE A 421 0.90 2.24 0.50
C ILE A 421 1.15 1.66 -0.90
N LEU A 422 1.09 0.34 -0.99
CA LEU A 422 1.15 -0.40 -2.24
C LEU A 422 -0.23 -0.68 -2.80
N VAL A 423 -1.17 -1.01 -1.91
CA VAL A 423 -2.59 -1.22 -2.19
C VAL A 423 -3.39 -0.55 -1.08
N ILE A 424 -4.19 0.46 -1.41
CA ILE A 424 -4.93 1.26 -0.43
C ILE A 424 -6.07 0.47 0.21
N ALA A 425 -6.82 -0.30 -0.57
CA ALA A 425 -7.93 -1.11 -0.07
C ALA A 425 -8.11 -2.39 -0.89
N ALA A 426 -7.51 -3.48 -0.41
CA ALA A 426 -7.58 -4.79 -1.04
C ALA A 426 -8.88 -5.52 -0.67
N SER A 427 -9.48 -6.23 -1.63
CA SER A 427 -10.62 -7.11 -1.36
C SER A 427 -10.20 -8.20 -0.38
N PRO A 428 -11.00 -8.44 0.68
CA PRO A 428 -10.62 -9.37 1.73
C PRO A 428 -10.45 -10.80 1.20
N PRO A 429 -9.56 -11.60 1.81
CA PRO A 429 -9.35 -12.98 1.43
C PRO A 429 -10.59 -13.82 1.75
N TYR A 430 -10.82 -14.85 0.93
CA TYR A 430 -11.69 -15.96 1.29
C TYR A 430 -10.92 -16.90 2.24
N ILE A 431 -11.36 -17.00 3.50
CA ILE A 431 -10.69 -17.77 4.54
C ILE A 431 -11.51 -19.02 4.87
N GLU A 432 -11.05 -20.18 4.40
CA GLU A 432 -11.53 -21.48 4.85
C GLU A 432 -10.57 -22.06 5.88
N THR A 433 -11.09 -22.40 7.06
CA THR A 433 -10.32 -23.10 8.09
C THR A 433 -11.07 -24.34 8.53
N TRP A 434 -10.45 -25.52 8.42
CA TRP A 434 -11.02 -26.80 8.88
C TRP A 434 -12.44 -27.11 8.35
N GLY A 435 -12.77 -26.63 7.14
CA GLY A 435 -14.10 -26.80 6.54
C GLY A 435 -15.16 -25.80 7.01
N VAL A 436 -14.79 -24.78 7.80
CA VAL A 436 -15.66 -23.67 8.20
C VAL A 436 -15.20 -22.40 7.49
N HIS A 437 -16.14 -21.74 6.81
CA HIS A 437 -15.94 -20.42 6.22
C HIS A 437 -15.96 -19.37 7.33
N LEU A 438 -14.93 -18.52 7.39
CA LEU A 438 -14.94 -17.33 8.23
C LEU A 438 -15.21 -16.10 7.37
N GLU A 439 -16.34 -15.44 7.66
CA GLU A 439 -16.64 -14.15 7.07
C GLU A 439 -15.66 -13.09 7.57
N TRP A 440 -15.20 -12.24 6.65
CA TRP A 440 -14.26 -11.16 6.99
C TRP A 440 -14.84 -10.19 8.03
N SER A 441 -16.15 -9.91 7.99
CA SER A 441 -16.83 -9.07 8.98
C SER A 441 -16.76 -9.63 10.39
N ASP A 442 -16.78 -10.96 10.54
CA ASP A 442 -16.73 -11.61 11.84
C ASP A 442 -15.31 -11.55 12.41
N LEU A 443 -14.30 -11.67 11.54
CA LEU A 443 -12.90 -11.44 11.91
C LEU A 443 -12.67 -10.02 12.40
N LEU A 444 -13.24 -9.01 11.71
CA LEU A 444 -13.12 -7.60 12.13
C LEU A 444 -13.64 -7.34 13.55
N GLN A 445 -14.65 -8.10 14.01
CA GLN A 445 -15.19 -7.98 15.37
C GLN A 445 -14.30 -8.67 16.43
N GLN A 446 -13.49 -9.64 16.03
CA GLN A 446 -12.63 -10.43 16.92
C GLN A 446 -11.21 -9.87 17.04
N VAL A 447 -10.78 -9.02 16.10
CA VAL A 447 -9.49 -8.36 16.17
C VAL A 447 -9.51 -7.34 17.30
N ASN A 448 -8.83 -7.65 18.40
CA ASN A 448 -8.54 -6.67 19.44
C ASN A 448 -7.49 -5.70 18.90
N LEU A 449 -7.95 -4.54 18.41
CA LEU A 449 -7.14 -3.55 17.70
C LEU A 449 -6.11 -2.93 18.66
N SER A 450 -4.93 -3.52 18.74
CA SER A 450 -3.74 -2.84 19.26
C SER A 450 -3.47 -1.62 18.38
N ASN A 451 -3.96 -0.45 18.79
CA ASN A 451 -3.95 0.80 18.02
C ASN A 451 -2.52 1.35 17.87
N ARG A 452 -1.87 1.04 16.74
CA ARG A 452 -0.66 1.74 16.31
C ARG A 452 -1.05 3.04 15.62
N ASP A 453 -0.34 4.13 15.92
CA ASP A 453 -0.39 5.31 15.07
C ASP A 453 0.42 5.00 13.79
N LEU A 454 -0.26 5.00 12.65
CA LEU A 454 0.31 4.72 11.34
C LEU A 454 0.36 6.02 10.54
N THR A 455 1.56 6.36 10.07
CA THR A 455 1.78 7.40 9.07
C THR A 455 2.16 6.70 7.77
N LEU A 456 1.25 6.72 6.81
CA LEU A 456 1.36 6.01 5.55
C LEU A 456 1.44 7.01 4.39
N ILE A 457 2.38 6.80 3.49
CA ILE A 457 2.56 7.63 2.30
C ILE A 457 1.91 6.95 1.11
N TRP A 458 0.97 7.63 0.47
CA TRP A 458 0.37 7.20 -0.78
C TRP A 458 0.77 8.15 -1.90
N ASP A 459 1.84 7.79 -2.58
CA ASP A 459 2.46 8.56 -3.66
C ASP A 459 2.16 7.91 -5.00
N ARG A 460 1.33 8.53 -5.84
CA ARG A 460 0.88 7.92 -7.10
C ARG A 460 1.85 8.11 -8.27
N GLU A 461 2.82 9.01 -8.17
CA GLU A 461 3.80 9.32 -9.22
C GLU A 461 5.08 8.49 -9.10
N TYR A 462 5.59 8.29 -7.88
CA TYR A 462 6.86 7.58 -7.68
C TYR A 462 6.69 6.07 -7.73
N LEU A 463 7.39 5.44 -8.68
CA LEU A 463 7.46 3.98 -8.79
C LEU A 463 8.26 3.39 -7.62
N ALA A 464 7.96 2.13 -7.28
CA ALA A 464 8.54 1.43 -6.13
C ALA A 464 10.07 1.40 -6.12
N GLU A 465 10.73 1.38 -7.29
CA GLU A 465 12.19 1.41 -7.40
C GLU A 465 12.76 2.75 -6.93
N GLN A 466 12.10 3.86 -7.27
CA GLN A 466 12.52 5.19 -6.85
C GLN A 466 12.28 5.41 -5.36
N LEU A 467 11.15 4.92 -4.83
CA LEU A 467 10.89 4.92 -3.37
C LEU A 467 11.95 4.10 -2.62
N SER A 468 12.41 2.98 -3.19
CA SER A 468 13.49 2.18 -2.61
C SER A 468 14.83 2.92 -2.59
N GLN A 469 15.12 3.73 -3.62
CA GLN A 469 16.35 4.52 -3.71
C GLN A 469 16.40 5.66 -2.69
N LEU A 470 15.25 6.25 -2.33
CA LEU A 470 15.19 7.34 -1.37
C LEU A 470 15.64 6.89 0.03
N GLY A 471 15.35 5.65 0.42
CA GLY A 471 15.93 4.97 1.58
C GLY A 471 15.57 5.57 2.96
N ASN A 472 15.07 6.81 3.04
CA ASN A 472 14.58 7.48 4.24
C ASN A 472 13.52 8.55 3.91
N HIS A 473 12.76 8.94 4.92
CA HIS A 473 11.65 9.88 4.88
C HIS A 473 12.11 11.29 4.58
N SER A 474 13.26 11.72 5.13
CA SER A 474 13.78 13.06 4.90
C SER A 474 14.17 13.30 3.43
N ALA A 475 14.75 12.29 2.76
CA ALA A 475 14.99 12.33 1.32
C ALA A 475 13.69 12.36 0.54
N TRP A 476 12.68 11.58 0.94
CA TRP A 476 11.36 11.60 0.32
C TRP A 476 10.68 12.97 0.46
N VAL A 477 10.68 13.57 1.65
CA VAL A 477 10.14 14.92 1.93
C VAL A 477 10.84 15.96 1.05
N ARG A 478 12.19 15.92 0.97
CA ARG A 478 12.98 16.85 0.14
C ARG A 478 12.67 16.67 -1.35
N SER A 479 12.55 15.43 -1.82
CA SER A 479 12.23 15.11 -3.22
C SER A 479 10.83 15.59 -3.62
N ASN A 480 9.90 15.61 -2.66
CA ASN A 480 8.52 16.03 -2.87
C ASN A 480 8.28 17.51 -2.53
N ASP A 481 9.30 18.26 -2.11
CA ASP A 481 9.18 19.62 -1.55
C ASP A 481 8.06 19.71 -0.49
N TRP A 482 7.93 18.64 0.30
CA TRP A 482 6.91 18.54 1.33
C TRP A 482 7.33 19.44 2.48
N ARG A 483 6.56 20.51 2.72
CA ARG A 483 6.87 21.46 3.80
C ARG A 483 6.41 20.91 5.13
N LEU A 484 7.18 20.00 5.71
CA LEU A 484 7.24 19.92 7.16
C LEU A 484 7.85 21.23 7.63
N GLY A 485 7.29 21.86 8.68
CA GLY A 485 7.97 22.98 9.34
C GLY A 485 9.43 22.59 9.52
N LYS A 486 10.36 23.43 9.06
CA LYS A 486 11.79 23.09 9.15
C LYS A 486 12.07 22.81 10.63
N PRO A 487 12.69 21.67 10.97
CA PRO A 487 13.29 21.54 12.29
C PRO A 487 14.30 22.67 12.42
N ASP A 488 14.18 23.47 13.47
CA ASP A 488 14.98 24.69 13.67
C ASP A 488 16.45 24.32 14.01
N THR A 489 16.77 23.01 14.16
CA THR A 489 18.10 22.48 14.53
C THR A 489 18.36 21.03 14.06
N ASP A 490 19.62 20.67 13.79
CA ASP A 490 20.07 19.29 13.46
C ASP A 490 19.67 18.23 14.53
N THR A 491 19.37 18.68 15.75
CA THR A 491 18.93 17.85 16.88
C THR A 491 17.48 17.38 16.76
N GLU A 492 16.58 18.22 16.25
CA GLU A 492 15.17 17.87 16.05
C GLU A 492 15.05 16.84 14.93
N ASP A 493 15.86 16.97 13.86
CA ASP A 493 15.94 16.01 12.76
C ASP A 493 16.26 14.57 13.23
N HIS A 494 17.23 14.42 14.14
CA HIS A 494 17.61 13.10 14.68
C HIS A 494 16.57 12.49 15.62
N LEU A 495 15.86 13.30 16.40
CA LEU A 495 14.77 12.86 17.29
C LEU A 495 13.57 12.34 16.48
N ASP A 496 13.17 13.10 15.46
CA ASP A 496 12.04 12.76 14.60
C ASP A 496 12.32 11.50 13.79
N GLU A 497 13.53 11.39 13.23
CA GLU A 497 13.99 10.18 12.53
C GLU A 497 14.01 8.97 13.46
N ALA A 498 14.48 9.12 14.69
CA ALA A 498 14.50 8.03 15.66
C ALA A 498 13.10 7.55 16.04
N THR A 499 12.16 8.47 16.22
CA THR A 499 10.73 8.17 16.50
C THR A 499 10.10 7.40 15.34
N ARG A 500 10.35 7.84 14.11
CA ARG A 500 9.88 7.16 12.88
C ARG A 500 10.47 5.76 12.71
N LEU A 501 11.77 5.59 12.96
CA LEU A 501 12.45 4.29 12.93
C LEU A 501 11.88 3.32 13.97
N TRP A 502 11.55 3.80 15.16
CA TRP A 502 10.89 3.00 16.19
C TRP A 502 9.49 2.56 15.78
N ASN A 503 8.66 3.46 15.25
CA ASN A 503 7.34 3.08 14.73
C ASN A 503 7.45 2.02 13.63
N CYS A 504 8.39 2.18 12.69
CA CYS A 504 8.67 1.18 11.67
C CYS A 504 9.15 -0.16 12.26
N ALA A 505 10.01 -0.14 13.27
CA ALA A 505 10.48 -1.35 13.95
C ALA A 505 9.32 -2.11 14.61
N LEU A 506 8.40 -1.39 15.26
CA LEU A 506 7.21 -1.98 15.87
C LEU A 506 6.27 -2.58 14.83
N ILE A 507 6.00 -1.87 13.74
CA ILE A 507 5.19 -2.35 12.61
C ILE A 507 5.79 -3.62 11.97
N LEU A 508 7.11 -3.64 11.74
CA LEU A 508 7.82 -4.80 11.20
C LEU A 508 7.80 -6.00 12.15
N THR A 509 7.97 -5.75 13.44
CA THR A 509 7.86 -6.78 14.49
C THR A 509 6.46 -7.37 14.51
N ASP A 510 5.45 -6.51 14.43
CA ASP A 510 4.05 -6.92 14.38
C ASP A 510 3.75 -7.77 13.12
N GLY A 511 4.46 -7.54 12.02
CA GLY A 511 4.38 -8.32 10.77
C GLY A 511 5.19 -9.62 10.75
N GLY A 512 5.92 -9.95 11.83
CA GLY A 512 6.78 -11.14 11.92
C GLY A 512 8.20 -10.97 11.34
N ALA A 513 8.58 -9.76 10.91
CA ALA A 513 9.91 -9.45 10.37
C ALA A 513 10.89 -9.02 11.49
N PHE A 514 11.06 -9.88 12.49
CA PHE A 514 11.79 -9.58 13.73
C PHE A 514 13.23 -9.10 13.51
N GLU A 515 13.97 -9.72 12.60
CA GLU A 515 15.38 -9.36 12.35
C GLU A 515 15.51 -7.95 11.76
N ILE A 516 14.64 -7.60 10.81
CA ILE A 516 14.62 -6.28 10.18
C ILE A 516 14.14 -5.24 11.19
N GLY A 517 13.08 -5.55 11.95
CA GLY A 517 12.58 -4.71 13.04
C GLY A 517 13.66 -4.44 14.09
N GLN A 518 14.44 -5.45 14.50
CA GLN A 518 15.53 -5.28 15.45
C GLN A 518 16.65 -4.38 14.90
N LYS A 519 17.00 -4.51 13.62
CA LYS A 519 17.97 -3.63 12.98
C LYS A 519 17.49 -2.17 13.00
N LYS A 520 16.23 -1.93 12.63
CA LYS A 520 15.61 -0.60 12.65
C LYS A 520 15.53 -0.01 14.05
N PHE A 521 15.24 -0.86 15.04
CA PHE A 521 15.26 -0.46 16.44
C PHE A 521 16.65 0.01 16.87
N LYS A 522 17.71 -0.73 16.51
CA LYS A 522 19.12 -0.32 16.77
C LYS A 522 19.48 0.99 16.07
N GLU A 523 19.03 1.19 14.83
CA GLU A 523 19.22 2.45 14.08
C GLU A 523 18.55 3.63 14.79
N GLY A 524 17.30 3.47 15.23
CA GLY A 524 16.58 4.51 15.99
C GLY A 524 17.27 4.86 17.31
N ILE A 525 17.77 3.85 18.03
CA ILE A 525 18.57 4.06 19.25
C ILE A 525 19.83 4.90 18.95
N ALA A 526 20.57 4.55 17.90
CA ALA A 526 21.78 5.28 17.54
C ALA A 526 21.50 6.75 17.18
N ASN A 527 20.35 7.04 16.56
CA ASN A 527 19.94 8.41 16.24
C ASN A 527 19.54 9.21 17.49
N TYR A 528 18.87 8.58 18.46
CA TYR A 528 18.66 9.21 19.78
C TYR A 528 19.98 9.55 20.46
N GLU A 529 20.95 8.61 20.48
CA GLU A 529 22.25 8.84 21.09
C GLU A 529 23.00 10.02 20.46
N LYS A 530 22.96 10.13 19.12
CA LYS A 530 23.54 11.29 18.40
C LYS A 530 22.87 12.60 18.81
N ALA A 531 21.54 12.62 18.89
CA ALA A 531 20.80 13.81 19.30
C ALA A 531 21.11 14.24 20.74
N PHE A 532 21.33 13.28 21.65
CA PHE A 532 21.74 13.58 23.02
C PHE A 532 23.20 14.02 23.13
N GLN A 533 24.08 13.54 22.25
CA GLN A 533 25.49 13.96 22.20
C GLN A 533 25.66 15.40 21.72
N SER A 534 24.87 15.84 20.73
CA SER A 534 24.91 17.21 20.20
C SER A 534 24.38 18.26 21.18
N GLN A 535 23.51 17.88 22.12
CA GLN A 535 23.01 18.75 23.19
C GLN A 535 23.97 18.84 24.40
N GLY A 536 25.04 18.04 24.45
CA GLY A 536 25.97 17.97 25.59
C GLY A 536 25.28 17.43 26.84
N TRP A 537 25.43 16.13 27.12
CA TRP A 537 24.80 15.42 28.24
C TRP A 537 24.85 16.20 29.57
N GLN A 538 23.76 16.88 29.92
CA GLN A 538 23.44 17.14 31.30
C GLN A 538 22.38 16.13 31.71
N THR A 539 22.72 15.27 32.68
CA THR A 539 21.75 14.39 33.32
C THR A 539 20.53 15.22 33.71
N PRO A 540 19.31 14.91 33.22
CA PRO A 540 18.12 15.60 33.69
C PRO A 540 18.02 15.36 35.19
N LYS A 541 18.01 16.47 35.93
CA LYS A 541 18.10 16.50 37.39
C LYS A 541 16.75 16.25 38.04
N SER A 542 15.67 16.19 37.25
CA SER A 542 14.31 15.95 37.75
C SER A 542 13.43 15.15 36.78
N LYS A 543 12.38 14.52 37.34
CA LYS A 543 11.28 13.88 36.60
C LYS A 543 10.56 14.86 35.66
N LEU A 544 10.54 16.15 36.00
CA LEU A 544 9.90 17.21 35.21
C LEU A 544 10.73 17.58 33.96
N GLU A 545 12.07 17.60 34.06
CA GLU A 545 12.96 17.83 32.90
C GLU A 545 12.94 16.64 31.94
N LEU A 546 12.92 15.40 32.45
CA LEU A 546 12.70 14.21 31.63
C LEU A 546 11.33 14.24 30.94
N SER A 547 10.28 14.61 31.67
CA SER A 547 8.93 14.76 31.11
C SER A 547 8.86 15.88 30.08
N ALA A 548 9.58 16.99 30.24
CA ALA A 548 9.61 18.11 29.30
C ALA A 548 10.41 17.78 28.02
N ILE A 549 11.51 17.03 28.14
CA ILE A 549 12.27 16.51 26.99
C ILE A 549 11.43 15.47 26.22
N LEU A 550 10.72 14.60 26.94
CA LEU A 550 9.77 13.64 26.37
C LEU A 550 8.50 14.30 25.80
N HIS A 551 8.08 15.44 26.35
CA HIS A 551 6.97 16.27 25.86
C HIS A 551 7.38 17.10 24.63
N GLY A 552 8.64 17.51 24.51
CA GLY A 552 9.21 18.08 23.28
C GLY A 552 9.34 17.04 22.16
N ILE A 553 9.61 15.78 22.51
CA ILE A 553 9.56 14.60 21.62
C ILE A 553 8.09 14.25 21.21
N GLY A 554 7.10 14.84 21.87
CA GLY A 554 5.68 14.47 21.79
C GLY A 554 4.75 15.52 21.20
N ASN A 555 5.18 16.32 20.21
CA ASN A 555 4.24 17.18 19.46
C ASN A 555 3.58 16.48 18.25
N THR A 556 3.76 15.17 18.13
CA THR A 556 2.77 14.33 17.43
C THR A 556 2.34 13.21 18.39
N TYR A 557 1.10 13.31 18.85
CA TYR A 557 0.34 12.36 19.69
C TYR A 557 0.41 12.54 21.22
N ASP A 558 -0.77 12.85 21.78
CA ASP A 558 -1.19 12.83 23.19
C ASP A 558 -1.04 11.47 23.91
N THR A 559 -0.30 10.50 23.36
CA THR A 559 -0.30 9.11 23.85
C THR A 559 0.85 8.76 24.78
N ILE A 560 1.85 9.62 24.97
CA ILE A 560 2.89 9.40 26.01
C ILE A 560 2.36 9.74 27.43
N PRO A 561 1.52 10.78 27.63
CA PRO A 561 0.92 11.03 28.95
C PRO A 561 -0.23 10.09 29.33
N GLU A 562 -1.01 9.57 28.38
CA GLU A 562 -2.16 8.69 28.70
C GLU A 562 -1.76 7.25 29.05
N LEU A 563 -0.59 6.77 28.60
CA LEU A 563 -0.05 5.46 29.02
C LEU A 563 0.43 5.45 30.48
N LEU A 564 0.59 6.63 31.10
CA LEU A 564 1.07 6.84 32.47
C LEU A 564 -0.02 7.32 33.44
N LEU A 565 -1.29 7.47 33.01
CA LEU A 565 -2.36 8.06 33.84
C LEU A 565 -3.67 7.25 33.91
N LEU A 566 -3.77 6.04 33.34
CA LEU A 566 -4.98 5.21 33.50
C LEU A 566 -4.97 4.45 34.84
N GLU A 567 -5.72 4.96 35.81
CA GLU A 567 -5.86 4.43 37.18
C GLU A 567 -6.76 3.19 37.34
N ASP A 568 -7.16 2.46 36.28
CA ASP A 568 -8.12 1.36 36.42
C ASP A 568 -7.62 -0.04 36.00
N ASN A 569 -7.95 -1.05 36.81
CA ASN A 569 -7.03 -2.12 37.21
C ASN A 569 -7.42 -3.54 36.69
N ALA A 570 -8.20 -3.65 35.61
CA ALA A 570 -8.67 -4.96 35.12
C ALA A 570 -7.98 -5.42 33.81
N ASP A 571 -7.69 -4.51 32.87
CA ASP A 571 -7.10 -4.86 31.57
C ASP A 571 -5.55 -4.99 31.59
N ARG A 572 -4.93 -4.60 32.72
CA ARG A 572 -3.48 -4.59 32.96
C ARG A 572 -2.80 -5.97 32.87
N ARG A 573 -3.56 -7.08 32.92
CA ARG A 573 -2.98 -8.43 33.05
C ARG A 573 -2.68 -9.17 31.75
N MET A 574 -3.24 -8.75 30.61
CA MET A 574 -3.14 -9.52 29.36
C MET A 574 -2.21 -8.89 28.31
N ILE A 575 -2.28 -7.57 28.10
CA ILE A 575 -1.50 -6.87 27.05
C ILE A 575 -0.06 -6.56 27.49
N HIS A 576 0.18 -6.41 28.80
CA HIS A 576 1.47 -6.03 29.37
C HIS A 576 2.55 -7.13 29.31
N ARG A 577 2.19 -8.36 28.92
CA ARG A 577 3.05 -9.54 29.10
C ARG A 577 4.04 -9.79 27.95
N GLN A 578 3.79 -9.29 26.73
CA GLN A 578 4.61 -9.59 25.55
C GLN A 578 5.28 -8.37 24.89
N CYS A 579 4.67 -7.18 24.88
CA CYS A 579 5.19 -6.06 24.08
C CYS A 579 6.17 -5.12 24.82
N ALA A 580 6.11 -5.02 26.15
CA ALA A 580 7.00 -4.14 26.91
C ALA A 580 8.38 -4.79 27.20
N SER A 581 8.50 -6.12 27.18
CA SER A 581 9.76 -6.81 27.48
C SER A 581 10.70 -6.90 26.27
N ALA A 582 10.18 -6.89 25.04
CA ALA A 582 10.99 -7.06 23.82
C ALA A 582 11.97 -5.89 23.57
N PRO A 583 11.58 -4.60 23.67
CA PRO A 583 12.51 -3.48 23.45
C PRO A 583 13.64 -3.41 24.50
N LEU A 584 13.31 -3.65 25.77
CA LEU A 584 14.28 -3.70 26.87
C LEU A 584 15.18 -4.94 26.79
N SER A 585 14.64 -6.09 26.38
CA SER A 585 15.40 -7.31 26.10
C SER A 585 16.44 -7.09 25.00
N TRP A 586 16.05 -6.42 23.91
CA TRP A 586 16.96 -6.07 22.82
C TRP A 586 18.00 -5.03 23.24
N ALA A 587 17.63 -4.04 24.07
CA ALA A 587 18.57 -3.08 24.64
C ALA A 587 19.63 -3.78 25.51
N ILE A 588 19.22 -4.75 26.34
CA ILE A 588 20.13 -5.55 27.18
C ILE A 588 21.01 -6.45 26.30
N ARG A 589 20.46 -7.18 25.33
CA ARG A 589 21.25 -8.02 24.39
C ARG A 589 22.24 -7.21 23.56
N GLY A 590 21.96 -5.94 23.31
CA GLY A 590 22.81 -5.02 22.55
C GLY A 590 23.74 -4.15 23.39
N GLY A 591 23.74 -4.25 24.72
CA GLY A 591 24.59 -3.43 25.61
C GLY A 591 24.22 -1.94 25.71
N GLN A 592 22.99 -1.55 25.35
CA GLN A 592 22.59 -0.15 25.12
C GLN A 592 22.16 0.58 26.41
N ARG A 593 23.14 1.15 27.13
CA ARG A 593 23.01 1.64 28.52
C ARG A 593 22.03 2.80 28.72
N ALA A 594 21.95 3.73 27.76
CA ALA A 594 21.08 4.90 27.84
C ALA A 594 19.59 4.52 27.73
N MET A 595 19.30 3.53 26.87
CA MET A 595 17.94 3.08 26.59
C MET A 595 17.31 2.34 27.78
N ALA A 596 18.03 1.40 28.38
CA ALA A 596 17.50 0.72 29.56
C ALA A 596 17.36 1.68 30.74
N LYS A 597 18.24 2.69 30.86
CA LYS A 597 18.11 3.74 31.88
C LYS A 597 16.81 4.53 31.72
N LEU A 598 16.47 4.90 30.48
CA LEU A 598 15.22 5.58 30.15
C LEU A 598 14.00 4.71 30.54
N TRP A 599 14.00 3.44 30.14
CA TRP A 599 12.92 2.49 30.45
C TRP A 599 12.79 2.17 31.95
N LEU A 600 13.92 2.01 32.66
CA LEU A 600 13.99 1.80 34.11
C LEU A 600 13.51 3.01 34.93
N GLN A 601 13.61 4.22 34.38
CA GLN A 601 13.18 5.46 35.04
C GLN A 601 11.69 5.81 34.80
N LEU A 602 11.06 5.24 33.77
CA LEU A 602 9.65 5.47 33.43
C LEU A 602 8.65 4.73 34.34
N GLY A 603 9.14 3.80 35.19
CA GLY A 603 8.53 3.48 36.47
C GLY A 603 7.36 2.49 36.50
N ASP A 604 6.89 1.96 35.37
CA ASP A 604 5.70 1.08 35.38
C ASP A 604 5.85 -0.16 34.48
N PHE A 605 6.85 -1.01 34.77
CA PHE A 605 6.99 -2.31 34.12
C PHE A 605 7.42 -3.39 35.10
N ASN A 606 6.96 -4.62 34.87
CA ASN A 606 7.37 -5.76 35.67
C ASN A 606 8.79 -6.20 35.26
N VAL A 607 9.78 -5.86 36.07
CA VAL A 607 11.20 -6.23 35.90
C VAL A 607 11.46 -7.74 35.89
N ASN A 608 10.50 -8.55 36.34
CA ASN A 608 10.56 -10.01 36.37
C ASN A 608 9.90 -10.68 35.16
N LEU A 609 9.56 -9.91 34.12
CA LEU A 609 9.03 -10.46 32.87
C LEU A 609 10.05 -11.37 32.18
N ARG A 610 9.51 -12.36 31.48
CA ARG A 610 10.26 -13.31 30.66
C ARG A 610 10.13 -12.94 29.19
N ASP A 611 11.19 -13.11 28.41
CA ASP A 611 11.16 -12.95 26.96
C ASP A 611 10.61 -14.21 26.26
N GLU A 612 10.57 -14.22 24.93
CA GLU A 612 10.10 -15.37 24.12
C GLU A 612 10.93 -16.64 24.32
N ALA A 613 12.17 -16.53 24.82
CA ALA A 613 13.02 -17.64 25.21
C ALA A 613 12.84 -18.04 26.70
N GLU A 614 11.81 -17.50 27.33
CA GLU A 614 11.46 -17.65 28.74
C GLU A 614 12.57 -17.19 29.71
N GLN A 615 13.48 -16.30 29.27
CA GLN A 615 14.55 -15.72 30.07
C GLN A 615 14.10 -14.42 30.76
N THR A 616 14.49 -14.21 32.01
CA THR A 616 14.25 -12.94 32.70
C THR A 616 15.23 -11.86 32.24
N LEU A 617 14.84 -10.59 32.31
CA LEU A 617 15.72 -9.45 32.01
C LEU A 617 17.03 -9.49 32.81
N LEU A 618 16.94 -9.88 34.09
CA LEU A 618 18.10 -10.03 34.97
C LEU A 618 19.01 -11.19 34.53
N THR A 619 18.45 -12.33 34.10
CA THR A 619 19.26 -13.46 33.59
C THR A 619 20.03 -13.11 32.32
N MET A 620 19.42 -12.34 31.41
CA MET A 620 20.13 -11.89 30.20
C MET A 620 21.22 -10.88 30.53
N ALA A 621 20.91 -9.84 31.31
CA ALA A 621 21.89 -8.83 31.70
C ALA A 621 23.10 -9.46 32.40
N ALA A 622 22.84 -10.49 33.21
CA ALA A 622 23.87 -11.24 33.90
C ALA A 622 24.72 -12.12 32.97
N GLY A 623 24.09 -12.84 32.03
CA GLY A 623 24.80 -13.66 31.03
C GLY A 623 25.65 -12.87 30.03
N TYR A 624 25.26 -11.63 29.71
CA TYR A 624 26.04 -10.73 28.86
C TYR A 624 27.04 -9.86 29.61
N GLY A 625 27.13 -9.98 30.95
CA GLY A 625 28.13 -9.27 31.75
C GLY A 625 27.86 -7.77 31.95
N HIS A 626 26.62 -7.32 31.78
CA HIS A 626 26.26 -5.92 31.83
C HIS A 626 25.94 -5.46 33.26
N LEU A 627 27.00 -5.20 34.05
CA LEU A 627 26.91 -4.78 35.45
C LEU A 627 25.93 -3.60 35.67
N ASP A 628 26.01 -2.57 34.84
CA ASP A 628 25.14 -1.39 34.94
C ASP A 628 23.64 -1.72 34.83
N PHE A 629 23.27 -2.75 34.06
CA PHE A 629 21.88 -3.20 33.96
C PHE A 629 21.48 -4.06 35.15
N VAL A 630 22.38 -4.93 35.62
CA VAL A 630 22.16 -5.74 36.81
C VAL A 630 21.90 -4.84 38.02
N GLU A 631 22.71 -3.81 38.24
CA GLU A 631 22.52 -2.88 39.34
C GLU A 631 21.17 -2.18 39.31
N ARG A 632 20.73 -1.72 38.12
CA ARG A 632 19.45 -1.01 37.97
C ARG A 632 18.24 -1.93 38.07
N LEU A 633 18.31 -3.14 37.50
CA LEU A 633 17.25 -4.13 37.63
C LEU A 633 17.07 -4.54 39.09
N LEU A 634 18.17 -4.69 39.84
CA LEU A 634 18.14 -4.91 41.29
C LEU A 634 17.54 -3.72 42.06
N GLN A 635 17.89 -2.48 41.69
CA GLN A 635 17.26 -1.27 42.26
C GLN A 635 15.75 -1.23 42.00
N ALA A 636 15.31 -1.71 40.84
CA ALA A 636 13.91 -1.82 40.45
C ALA A 636 13.22 -3.09 41.02
N LYS A 637 13.86 -3.77 41.99
CA LYS A 637 13.36 -4.96 42.71
C LYS A 637 13.16 -6.20 41.83
N ALA A 638 14.03 -6.40 40.84
CA ALA A 638 14.08 -7.68 40.12
C ALA A 638 14.39 -8.83 41.09
N ASP A 639 13.68 -9.94 40.94
CA ASP A 639 13.88 -11.14 41.73
C ASP A 639 15.16 -11.85 41.27
N VAL A 640 16.15 -11.80 42.15
CA VAL A 640 17.50 -12.30 41.95
C VAL A 640 17.53 -13.81 41.74
N ASN A 641 16.57 -14.52 42.34
CA ASN A 641 16.53 -15.98 42.40
C ASN A 641 15.48 -16.58 41.46
N THR A 642 14.74 -15.76 40.70
CA THR A 642 13.83 -16.27 39.68
C THR A 642 14.63 -16.98 38.58
N ALA A 643 14.40 -18.28 38.45
CA ALA A 643 14.89 -19.06 37.33
C ALA A 643 14.10 -18.74 36.04
N ALA A 644 14.81 -18.70 34.91
CA ALA A 644 14.19 -18.75 33.59
C ALA A 644 13.36 -20.03 33.44
N ALA A 645 12.30 -20.04 32.63
CA ALA A 645 11.52 -21.26 32.38
C ALA A 645 11.98 -22.06 31.13
N GLY A 646 12.85 -21.47 30.30
CA GLY A 646 13.31 -22.09 29.06
C GLY A 646 14.26 -23.27 29.26
N ARG A 647 14.75 -23.85 28.14
CA ARG A 647 15.48 -25.15 28.09
C ARG A 647 16.65 -25.33 29.07
N ASN A 648 17.21 -24.26 29.63
CA ASN A 648 18.33 -24.32 30.58
C ASN A 648 17.94 -23.94 32.03
N GLY A 649 16.74 -23.39 32.25
CA GLY A 649 16.19 -23.03 33.57
C GLY A 649 17.11 -22.23 34.50
N ARG A 650 17.99 -21.37 33.94
CA ARG A 650 19.09 -20.75 34.69
C ARG A 650 18.63 -19.57 35.55
N THR A 651 19.23 -19.41 36.72
CA THR A 651 19.19 -18.16 37.50
C THR A 651 20.19 -17.14 36.93
N ALA A 652 20.05 -15.86 37.32
CA ALA A 652 20.98 -14.82 36.89
C ALA A 652 22.43 -15.13 37.29
N LEU A 653 22.63 -15.75 38.47
CA LEU A 653 23.93 -16.16 38.96
C LEU A 653 24.53 -17.29 38.11
N GLN A 654 23.73 -18.30 37.74
CA GLN A 654 24.16 -19.40 36.87
C GLN A 654 24.54 -18.89 35.47
N ALA A 655 23.80 -17.92 34.93
CA ALA A 655 24.10 -17.28 33.64
C ALA A 655 25.40 -16.44 33.70
N ALA A 656 25.60 -15.65 34.75
CA ALA A 656 26.84 -14.87 34.93
C ALA A 656 28.07 -15.77 35.13
N ALA A 657 27.90 -16.89 35.84
CA ALA A 657 28.97 -17.87 36.08
C ALA A 657 29.41 -18.56 34.78
N GLU A 658 28.47 -18.94 33.92
CA GLU A 658 28.76 -19.51 32.59
C GLU A 658 29.52 -18.53 31.70
N GLY A 659 29.19 -17.24 31.76
CA GLY A 659 29.87 -16.18 31.01
C GLY A 659 31.15 -15.63 31.67
N GLY A 660 31.49 -16.06 32.89
CA GLY A 660 32.71 -15.64 33.58
C GLY A 660 32.69 -14.21 34.13
N HIS A 661 31.52 -13.61 34.31
CA HIS A 661 31.36 -12.18 34.62
C HIS A 661 31.52 -11.88 36.11
N LEU A 662 32.76 -11.93 36.62
CA LEU A 662 33.11 -11.80 38.05
C LEU A 662 32.43 -10.62 38.77
N LEU A 663 32.44 -9.41 38.19
CA LEU A 663 31.83 -8.23 38.81
C LEU A 663 30.30 -8.34 38.94
N VAL A 664 29.66 -8.97 37.96
CA VAL A 664 28.22 -9.24 38.00
C VAL A 664 27.90 -10.29 39.07
N ILE A 665 28.74 -11.32 39.18
CA ILE A 665 28.61 -12.36 40.20
C ILE A 665 28.70 -11.74 41.58
N GLU A 666 29.73 -10.94 41.86
CA GLU A 666 29.87 -10.24 43.14
C GLU A 666 28.64 -9.37 43.46
N ARG A 667 28.13 -8.64 42.47
CA ARG A 667 26.96 -7.79 42.65
C ARG A 667 25.66 -8.56 42.90
N LEU A 668 25.47 -9.70 42.25
CA LEU A 668 24.33 -10.60 42.45
C LEU A 668 24.40 -11.28 43.83
N LEU A 669 25.58 -11.71 44.28
CA LEU A 669 25.76 -12.27 45.62
C LEU A 669 25.49 -11.24 46.72
N GLN A 670 25.92 -9.99 46.53
CA GLN A 670 25.55 -8.86 47.40
C GLN A 670 24.04 -8.58 47.42
N ALA A 671 23.30 -9.05 46.41
CA ALA A 671 21.84 -8.98 46.35
C ALA A 671 21.16 -10.28 46.81
N ASN A 672 21.86 -11.14 47.55
CA ASN A 672 21.37 -12.42 48.07
C ASN A 672 20.97 -13.44 46.99
N ALA A 673 21.71 -13.48 45.89
CA ALA A 673 21.60 -14.59 44.93
C ALA A 673 21.96 -15.92 45.60
N ASP A 674 21.13 -16.94 45.40
CA ASP A 674 21.38 -18.29 45.93
C ASP A 674 22.49 -19.01 45.15
N VAL A 675 23.66 -19.12 45.79
CA VAL A 675 24.83 -19.84 45.27
C VAL A 675 24.56 -21.33 45.05
N ASN A 676 23.65 -21.89 45.86
CA ASN A 676 23.30 -23.30 45.85
C ASN A 676 22.00 -23.56 45.09
N ALA A 677 21.52 -22.58 44.30
CA ALA A 677 20.34 -22.75 43.46
C ALA A 677 20.46 -24.04 42.65
N ALA A 678 19.43 -24.89 42.79
CA ALA A 678 19.41 -26.20 42.17
C ALA A 678 19.57 -26.09 40.65
N ALA A 679 20.24 -27.07 40.06
CA ALA A 679 20.28 -27.21 38.61
C ALA A 679 18.85 -27.39 38.08
N ALA A 680 18.53 -26.74 36.95
CA ALA A 680 17.24 -26.88 36.29
C ALA A 680 16.91 -28.34 35.96
N ALA A 681 15.62 -28.69 35.97
CA ALA A 681 15.16 -30.03 35.60
C ALA A 681 15.31 -30.26 34.08
N GLY A 682 16.42 -30.87 33.68
CA GLY A 682 16.74 -31.19 32.28
C GLY A 682 18.19 -31.61 32.09
N PRO A 683 18.56 -32.15 30.91
CA PRO A 683 19.93 -32.62 30.63
C PRO A 683 21.00 -31.52 30.64
N ASP A 684 20.59 -30.25 30.55
CA ASP A 684 21.46 -29.07 30.51
C ASP A 684 21.48 -28.26 31.83
N GLY A 685 20.80 -28.75 32.88
CA GLY A 685 20.77 -28.11 34.19
C GLY A 685 22.15 -28.12 34.85
N ARG A 686 22.63 -26.95 35.28
CA ARG A 686 23.93 -26.79 35.95
C ARG A 686 23.81 -25.88 37.16
N THR A 687 24.48 -26.24 38.25
CA THR A 687 24.76 -25.31 39.36
C THR A 687 25.68 -24.18 38.88
N ALA A 688 25.75 -23.06 39.61
CA ALA A 688 26.63 -21.95 39.23
C ALA A 688 28.11 -22.39 39.09
N LEU A 689 28.57 -23.31 39.94
CA LEU A 689 29.92 -23.86 39.87
C LEU A 689 30.13 -24.75 38.62
N GLN A 690 29.15 -25.59 38.28
CA GLN A 690 29.22 -26.41 37.06
C GLN A 690 29.14 -25.56 35.79
N ALA A 691 28.38 -24.47 35.82
CA ALA A 691 28.30 -23.50 34.72
C ALA A 691 29.63 -22.76 34.53
N ALA A 692 30.27 -22.29 35.60
CA ALA A 692 31.60 -21.69 35.56
C ALA A 692 32.69 -22.64 35.05
N ALA A 693 32.65 -23.90 35.50
CA ALA A 693 33.58 -24.92 35.04
C ALA A 693 33.41 -25.23 33.54
N GLN A 694 32.17 -25.27 33.05
CA GLN A 694 31.87 -25.44 31.62
C GLN A 694 32.34 -24.26 30.78
N GLY A 695 32.18 -23.03 31.26
CA GLY A 695 32.68 -21.82 30.61
C GLY A 695 34.21 -21.66 30.65
N GLY A 696 34.92 -22.53 31.38
CA GLY A 696 36.38 -22.45 31.55
C GLY A 696 36.82 -21.34 32.53
N HIS A 697 35.91 -20.80 33.32
CA HIS A 697 36.13 -19.63 34.17
C HIS A 697 36.53 -20.03 35.60
N LEU A 698 37.74 -20.59 35.75
CA LEU A 698 38.28 -21.07 37.03
C LEU A 698 38.32 -20.00 38.13
N ALA A 699 38.46 -18.73 37.78
CA ALA A 699 38.44 -17.61 38.73
C ALA A 699 37.10 -17.48 39.50
N VAL A 700 36.01 -18.01 38.94
CA VAL A 700 34.67 -17.98 39.52
C VAL A 700 34.47 -19.06 40.60
N THR A 701 35.37 -20.03 40.72
CA THR A 701 35.26 -21.14 41.71
C THR A 701 35.35 -20.68 43.18
N SER A 702 35.82 -19.46 43.44
CA SER A 702 35.91 -18.87 44.79
C SER A 702 34.60 -18.25 45.30
N MET A 703 33.50 -18.33 44.54
CA MET A 703 32.18 -17.78 44.91
C MET A 703 31.66 -18.23 46.28
N GLN A 704 31.89 -19.49 46.68
CA GLN A 704 31.46 -20.00 47.99
C GLN A 704 32.23 -19.35 49.15
N GLN A 705 33.52 -19.04 48.96
CA GLN A 705 34.30 -18.32 49.96
C GLN A 705 33.85 -16.86 50.07
N GLN A 706 33.51 -16.22 48.94
CA GLN A 706 32.98 -14.86 48.93
C GLN A 706 31.63 -14.75 49.65
N GLN A 707 30.73 -15.74 49.51
CA GLN A 707 29.47 -15.77 50.24
C GLN A 707 29.67 -15.84 51.76
N ASN A 708 30.53 -16.76 52.24
CA ASN A 708 30.85 -16.86 53.67
C ASN A 708 31.44 -15.55 54.24
N ILE A 709 32.28 -14.87 53.47
CA ILE A 709 32.84 -13.57 53.87
C ILE A 709 31.75 -12.48 53.94
N MET A 710 30.75 -12.51 53.05
CA MET A 710 29.63 -11.57 53.07
C MET A 710 28.65 -11.85 54.21
N ASP A 711 28.34 -13.11 54.50
CA ASP A 711 27.48 -13.50 55.62
C ASP A 711 28.11 -13.09 56.97
N GLU A 712 29.43 -13.27 57.12
CA GLU A 712 30.16 -12.76 58.29
C GLU A 712 30.14 -11.23 58.40
N ARG A 713 30.24 -10.50 57.28
CA ARG A 713 30.17 -9.04 57.24
C ARG A 713 28.77 -8.55 57.62
N HIS A 714 27.72 -9.17 57.07
CA HIS A 714 26.33 -8.85 57.39
C HIS A 714 26.02 -9.11 58.87
N SER A 715 26.49 -10.25 59.41
CA SER A 715 26.37 -10.57 60.83
C SER A 715 27.05 -9.51 61.71
N LYS A 716 28.29 -9.10 61.37
CA LYS A 716 29.00 -8.03 62.08
C LYS A 716 28.32 -6.66 61.95
N GLN A 717 27.69 -6.36 60.81
CA GLN A 717 27.00 -5.09 60.57
C GLN A 717 25.66 -5.01 61.30
N GLN A 718 24.91 -6.12 61.36
CA GLN A 718 23.71 -6.25 62.20
C GLN A 718 24.06 -6.17 63.69
N HIS A 719 25.16 -6.78 64.12
CA HIS A 719 25.65 -6.69 65.50
C HIS A 719 26.05 -5.24 65.86
N LYS A 720 26.73 -4.53 64.94
CA LYS A 720 27.02 -3.08 65.10
C LYS A 720 25.77 -2.21 65.13
N ALA A 721 24.77 -2.48 64.30
CA ALA A 721 23.52 -1.74 64.28
C ALA A 721 22.70 -1.97 65.56
N ALA A 722 22.69 -3.20 66.08
CA ALA A 722 22.06 -3.54 67.36
C ALA A 722 22.76 -2.86 68.55
N ILE A 723 24.09 -2.75 68.53
CA ILE A 723 24.86 -2.02 69.55
C ILE A 723 24.65 -0.49 69.46
N SER A 724 24.34 0.07 68.29
CA SER A 724 24.03 1.50 68.11
C SER A 724 22.60 1.90 68.51
N LEU A 725 21.73 0.91 68.78
CA LEU A 725 20.35 1.08 69.24
C LEU A 725 20.18 0.83 70.75
N LEU A 726 21.26 0.42 71.44
CA LEU A 726 21.41 0.38 72.89
C LEU A 726 22.19 1.60 73.35
#